data_AF-A0A9E4G099-F1
#
_entry.id   AF-A0A9E4G099-F1
#
_cell.length_a   1.000
_cell.length_b   1.000
_cell.length_c   1.000
_cell.angle_alpha   90.00
_cell.angle_beta   90.00
_cell.angle_gamma   90.00
#
_symmetry.space_group_name_H-M   'P 1'
#
loop_
_entity.id
_entity.type
_entity.pdbx_description
1 polymer ?
#
loop_
_entity_poly.entity_id
_entity_poly.type
_entity_poly.pdbx_seq_one_letter_code
_entity_poly.pdbx_strand_id
1 'polypeptide(L)'
;MPRPLYVTEPKVINTLRPRHETLPYLEVATGNRNKLQELRRLLPDYEIVGVKLDIEEIQSLDPYKVVSHKAIEAYKANDFNPILVEETSLALRGLGGRPGTYIKDFTEDSEMRRMIAESWLTGRDRAALAKVLLAVFDGSEVHIREGNTAGRIAESLRGSNGFGWDDMFIPEGDSRTFAELSDAEKDGHSMRKKAIMALLDDPFELGQGVFMIPEPYRQEVERVDYAALNEKSAMNFAFALEALEDDNPPNRDFAAPNYQPIQYEENIYYTRYLPKADSSSIGLILTDVDRGTLHMNKNGTPVVWQFGPERRTLCLAQRADFFRSNQSAEVLATLDAIADGQTIPERCNRRSGTVETVLGLNDKPYITSTYSWKDLGYRKMSSTKHVSRTLSAECGLFNRIGKHPRSVLGLGSMPAISGWRDVLVTAAIGHHAIFTHRNSIFAGYIERQAAVIKAAKDTLRRILPHEQDYQRAARNIGAAIGCSNVADEVADVRYLYEQAGVRLFRIYTINSDPRVIDAAAAIRAEFGDDIELFVGQVSDKAQCLELIAPDVRADGLFFGHGGGRQCTSATNGMAVTTLEEVYGVTTDERFNHVTIAVEGGIGTSMGHLLLMGVDLISYNQQLARCIIEQGDIYFEHKSGKVCMPYHGSASAPTMIIESANPTLARKRLRPGGRTRNVEGKAGYRFFEEKANSMVFYLNTFKHYAARTLADVGVTDMAELRDFVRDHDEELIRVVSSQASAVGQAYGKWV
;
A
#
# COMPACT_ATOMS: atom_id res chain seq x y z
N MET A 1 -31.26 6.73 -19.68
CA MET A 1 -30.59 8.02 -19.41
C MET A 1 -29.27 7.74 -18.71
N PRO A 2 -28.13 8.32 -19.12
CA PRO A 2 -26.96 8.32 -18.26
C PRO A 2 -27.31 9.15 -17.02
N ARG A 3 -27.29 8.53 -15.84
CA ARG A 3 -27.52 9.25 -14.59
C ARG A 3 -26.33 10.17 -14.31
N PRO A 4 -26.56 11.35 -13.71
CA PRO A 4 -25.44 12.17 -13.25
C PRO A 4 -24.64 11.36 -12.23
N LEU A 5 -23.36 11.14 -12.51
CA LEU A 5 -22.39 10.75 -11.49
C LEU A 5 -22.31 11.92 -10.52
N TYR A 6 -22.86 11.76 -9.31
CA TYR A 6 -22.50 12.64 -8.22
C TYR A 6 -21.04 12.35 -7.88
N VAL A 7 -20.12 13.06 -8.54
CA VAL A 7 -18.77 13.20 -8.02
C VAL A 7 -18.91 14.17 -6.86
N THR A 8 -19.27 13.65 -5.69
CA THR A 8 -19.13 14.42 -4.46
C THR A 8 -17.64 14.74 -4.33
N GLU A 9 -17.31 16.01 -4.13
CA GLU A 9 -15.95 16.41 -3.81
C GLU A 9 -15.39 15.53 -2.69
N PRO A 10 -14.10 15.16 -2.73
CA PRO A 10 -13.53 14.25 -1.75
C PRO A 10 -13.72 14.83 -0.36
N LYS A 11 -14.45 14.09 0.48
CA LYS A 11 -14.68 14.48 1.87
C LYS A 11 -13.40 14.22 2.65
N VAL A 12 -12.93 15.23 3.37
CA VAL A 12 -11.90 15.05 4.40
C VAL A 12 -12.57 14.34 5.56
N ILE A 13 -12.16 13.10 5.82
CA ILE A 13 -12.82 12.22 6.81
C ILE A 13 -11.99 12.02 8.06
N ASN A 14 -10.75 12.45 8.00
CA ASN A 14 -9.90 12.57 9.15
C ASN A 14 -8.82 13.58 8.80
N THR A 15 -8.45 14.41 9.76
CA THR A 15 -7.20 15.14 9.70
C THR A 15 -6.26 14.40 10.63
N LEU A 16 -4.99 14.25 10.28
CA LEU A 16 -3.94 13.89 11.23
C LEU A 16 -3.86 15.02 12.29
N ARG A 17 -4.83 15.11 13.19
CA ARG A 17 -5.04 16.24 14.12
C ARG A 17 -4.69 15.83 15.54
N PRO A 18 -4.07 16.73 16.31
CA PRO A 18 -4.20 16.74 17.75
C PRO A 18 -5.63 17.22 18.14
N ARG A 19 -6.28 16.36 18.92
CA ARG A 19 -7.37 16.50 19.91
C ARG A 19 -8.35 17.71 19.95
N HIS A 20 -9.64 17.32 20.01
CA HIS A 20 -10.83 17.87 20.72
C HIS A 20 -11.90 18.78 20.04
N GLU A 21 -13.15 18.50 20.43
CA GLU A 21 -14.46 18.93 19.91
C GLU A 21 -15.14 19.98 20.84
N THR A 22 -14.83 21.26 20.68
CA THR A 22 -15.69 22.42 21.04
C THR A 22 -15.28 23.57 20.12
N LEU A 23 -15.72 24.82 20.34
CA LEU A 23 -15.16 25.98 19.61
C LEU A 23 -13.65 25.78 19.43
N PRO A 24 -13.09 25.98 18.22
CA PRO A 24 -11.68 25.73 18.00
C PRO A 24 -10.89 26.50 19.06
N TYR A 25 -10.27 25.76 19.97
CA TYR A 25 -9.48 26.34 21.04
C TYR A 25 -8.05 26.51 20.54
N LEU A 26 -7.43 27.63 20.88
CA LEU A 26 -6.07 27.96 20.47
C LEU A 26 -5.22 28.07 21.73
N GLU A 27 -4.37 27.06 21.94
CA GLU A 27 -3.34 27.12 22.96
C GLU A 27 -2.21 28.05 22.52
N VAL A 28 -1.88 28.98 23.39
CA VAL A 28 -0.80 29.94 23.17
C VAL A 28 0.18 29.84 24.33
N ALA A 29 1.44 29.58 24.02
CA ALA A 29 2.53 29.47 24.99
C ALA A 29 2.88 30.86 25.57
N THR A 30 2.00 31.42 26.39
CA THR A 30 2.21 32.72 27.01
C THR A 30 1.50 32.85 28.36
N GLY A 31 2.21 33.40 29.34
CA GLY A 31 1.64 33.85 30.61
C GLY A 31 1.25 35.34 30.63
N ASN A 32 1.45 36.09 29.54
CA ASN A 32 1.19 37.52 29.51
C ASN A 32 -0.32 37.81 29.31
N ARG A 33 -0.97 38.28 30.38
CA ARG A 33 -2.42 38.57 30.37
C ARG A 33 -2.82 39.59 29.31
N ASN A 34 -1.97 40.59 29.03
CA ASN A 34 -2.26 41.62 28.04
C ASN A 34 -2.20 41.06 26.61
N LYS A 35 -1.22 40.18 26.32
CA LYS A 35 -1.15 39.47 25.02
C LYS A 35 -2.39 38.61 24.80
N LEU A 36 -2.80 37.85 25.83
CA LEU A 36 -4.00 37.02 25.76
C LEU A 36 -5.27 37.85 25.54
N GLN A 37 -5.39 39.01 26.19
CA GLN A 37 -6.53 39.90 26.00
C GLN A 37 -6.58 40.47 24.57
N GLU A 38 -5.43 40.85 24.01
CA GLU A 38 -5.34 41.31 22.62
C GLU A 38 -5.70 40.17 21.64
N LEU A 39 -5.18 38.96 21.86
CA LEU A 39 -5.52 37.78 21.05
C LEU A 39 -7.01 37.45 21.09
N ARG A 40 -7.64 37.45 22.28
CA ARG A 40 -9.10 37.21 22.42
C ARG A 40 -9.94 38.24 21.69
N ARG A 41 -9.51 39.49 21.68
CA ARG A 41 -10.21 40.57 20.97
C ARG A 41 -10.05 40.47 19.46
N LEU A 42 -8.87 40.04 19.00
CA LEU A 42 -8.55 39.89 17.58
C LEU A 42 -9.08 38.59 16.97
N LEU A 43 -9.34 37.56 17.79
CA LEU A 43 -9.86 36.25 17.40
C LEU A 43 -11.13 35.92 18.20
N PRO A 44 -12.25 36.64 18.00
CA PRO A 44 -13.47 36.46 18.78
C PRO A 44 -14.15 35.09 18.54
N ASP A 45 -13.83 34.42 17.43
CA ASP A 45 -14.37 33.11 17.06
C ASP A 45 -13.61 31.92 17.69
N TYR A 46 -12.53 32.18 18.43
CA TYR A 46 -11.67 31.15 19.03
C TYR A 46 -11.64 31.26 20.56
N GLU A 47 -11.59 30.10 21.23
CA GLU A 47 -11.29 30.06 22.66
C GLU A 47 -9.77 30.14 22.88
N ILE A 48 -9.27 31.31 23.29
CA ILE A 48 -7.83 31.50 23.52
C ILE A 48 -7.43 31.06 24.94
N VAL A 49 -6.64 29.99 25.02
CA VAL A 49 -6.09 29.41 26.24
C VAL A 49 -4.60 29.71 26.36
N GLY A 50 -4.20 30.42 27.41
CA GLY A 50 -2.80 30.69 27.68
C GLY A 50 -2.17 29.56 28.49
N VAL A 51 -1.14 28.92 27.95
CA VAL A 51 -0.36 27.88 28.63
C VAL A 51 0.98 28.47 29.06
N LYS A 52 1.28 28.37 30.36
CA LYS A 52 2.57 28.79 30.89
C LYS A 52 3.53 27.61 30.83
N LEU A 53 4.43 27.63 29.84
CA LEU A 53 5.49 26.63 29.67
C LEU A 53 6.82 27.17 30.19
N ASP A 54 7.64 26.29 30.77
CA ASP A 54 9.02 26.57 31.14
C ASP A 54 9.92 26.09 29.98
N ILE A 55 10.36 27.02 29.14
CA ILE A 55 11.09 26.72 27.89
C ILE A 55 12.35 27.58 27.79
N GLU A 56 13.43 26.99 27.28
CA GLU A 56 14.68 27.69 27.06
C GLU A 56 14.60 28.59 25.81
N GLU A 57 14.81 29.89 25.99
CA GLU A 57 14.85 30.87 24.88
C GLU A 57 16.30 31.21 24.52
N ILE A 58 16.66 31.00 23.26
CA ILE A 58 17.99 31.34 22.75
C ILE A 58 18.19 32.86 22.63
N GLN A 59 19.40 33.32 22.90
CA GLN A 59 19.77 34.73 22.82
C GLN A 59 20.23 35.06 21.38
N SER A 60 19.35 35.67 20.59
CA SER A 60 19.64 36.08 19.20
C SER A 60 18.89 37.35 18.81
N LEU A 61 19.51 38.23 18.00
CA LEU A 61 18.84 39.40 17.40
C LEU A 61 17.95 39.04 16.21
N ASP A 62 18.04 37.81 15.69
CA ASP A 62 17.22 37.33 14.58
C ASP A 62 15.90 36.73 15.11
N PRO A 63 14.76 37.40 14.91
CA PRO A 63 13.49 36.95 15.48
C PRO A 63 12.99 35.62 14.91
N TYR A 64 13.40 35.23 13.69
CA TYR A 64 13.00 33.94 13.12
C TYR A 64 13.69 32.77 13.84
N LYS A 65 14.95 32.93 14.22
CA LYS A 65 15.67 31.91 14.99
C LYS A 65 15.07 31.74 16.39
N VAL A 66 14.77 32.85 17.05
CA VAL A 66 14.17 32.83 18.39
C VAL A 66 12.79 32.16 18.36
N VAL A 67 11.89 32.60 17.46
CA VAL A 67 10.54 32.03 17.39
C VAL A 67 10.54 30.55 16.98
N SER A 68 11.47 30.13 16.10
CA SER A 68 11.58 28.72 15.68
C SER A 68 12.06 27.82 16.81
N HIS A 69 13.09 28.25 17.55
CA HIS A 69 13.55 27.50 18.73
C HIS A 69 12.44 27.41 19.78
N LYS A 70 11.77 28.53 20.04
CA LYS A 70 10.65 28.61 20.97
C LYS A 70 9.51 27.69 20.59
N ALA A 71 9.16 27.58 19.32
CA ALA A 71 8.12 26.68 18.83
C ALA A 71 8.47 25.20 19.08
N ILE A 72 9.73 24.81 18.82
CA ILE A 72 10.22 23.45 19.03
C ILE A 72 10.24 23.09 20.51
N GLU A 73 10.75 23.98 21.37
CA GLU A 73 10.79 23.72 22.82
C GLU A 73 9.39 23.74 23.45
N ALA A 74 8.50 24.64 22.99
CA ALA A 74 7.11 24.67 23.43
C ALA A 74 6.36 23.38 23.04
N TYR A 75 6.60 22.84 21.84
CA TYR A 75 6.04 21.55 21.42
C TYR A 75 6.51 20.40 22.34
N LYS A 76 7.80 20.34 22.67
CA LYS A 76 8.34 19.33 23.61
C LYS A 76 7.75 19.47 25.02
N ALA A 77 7.62 20.71 25.50
CA ALA A 77 7.08 21.00 26.82
C ALA A 77 5.54 20.82 26.91
N ASN A 78 4.84 20.80 25.76
CA ASN A 78 3.39 20.61 25.66
C ASN A 78 3.01 19.17 25.29
N ASP A 79 3.73 18.18 25.84
CA ASP A 79 3.49 16.74 25.59
C ASP A 79 3.47 16.36 24.09
N PHE A 80 4.34 16.98 23.28
CA PHE A 80 4.41 16.78 21.83
C PHE A 80 3.11 17.15 21.10
N ASN A 81 2.37 18.14 21.62
CA ASN A 81 1.22 18.73 20.93
C ASN A 81 1.58 20.11 20.36
N PRO A 82 1.23 20.40 19.08
CA PRO A 82 1.42 21.72 18.49
C PRO A 82 0.77 22.84 19.31
N ILE A 83 1.54 23.89 19.60
CA ILE A 83 1.11 25.05 20.37
C ILE A 83 1.59 26.35 19.70
N LEU A 84 0.77 27.39 19.73
CA LEU A 84 1.12 28.69 19.16
C LEU A 84 2.14 29.40 20.07
N VAL A 85 3.27 29.79 19.50
CA VAL A 85 4.22 30.69 20.13
C VAL A 85 4.21 32.05 19.44
N GLU A 86 4.55 33.09 20.19
CA GLU A 86 4.68 34.45 19.67
C GLU A 86 6.04 35.03 20.07
N GLU A 87 6.70 35.68 19.12
CA GLU A 87 7.89 36.49 19.37
C GLU A 87 7.71 37.94 18.93
N THR A 88 8.16 38.89 19.76
CA THR A 88 8.01 40.32 19.51
C THR A 88 9.38 40.97 19.46
N SER A 89 9.65 41.77 18.43
CA SER A 89 10.89 42.52 18.32
C SER A 89 10.63 43.99 17.97
N LEU A 90 11.50 44.86 18.48
CA LEU A 90 11.49 46.29 18.16
C LEU A 90 12.90 46.72 17.73
N ALA A 91 13.06 46.95 16.43
CA ALA A 91 14.33 47.38 15.86
C ALA A 91 14.38 48.91 15.75
N LEU A 92 15.35 49.54 16.41
CA LEU A 92 15.54 50.99 16.40
C LEU A 92 16.72 51.35 15.48
N ARG A 93 16.47 52.17 14.46
CA ARG A 93 17.49 52.52 13.46
C ARG A 93 18.68 53.25 14.08
N GLY A 94 18.43 54.24 14.94
CA GLY A 94 19.48 54.98 15.65
C GLY A 94 20.34 54.16 16.60
N LEU A 95 19.95 52.91 16.92
CA LEU A 95 20.71 51.96 17.73
C LEU A 95 21.19 50.74 16.91
N GLY A 96 21.20 50.85 15.57
CA GLY A 96 21.65 49.77 14.70
C GLY A 96 20.79 48.51 14.80
N GLY A 97 19.47 48.67 14.98
CA GLY A 97 18.50 47.58 15.08
C GLY A 97 18.28 47.02 16.49
N ARG A 98 19.00 47.53 17.50
CA ARG A 98 18.82 47.14 18.91
C ARG A 98 17.65 47.90 19.57
N PRO A 99 17.02 47.35 20.62
CA PRO A 99 17.31 46.07 21.26
C PRO A 99 16.77 44.85 20.49
N GLY A 100 15.90 45.02 19.49
CA GLY A 100 15.41 43.90 18.68
C GLY A 100 14.51 42.96 19.50
N THR A 101 14.81 41.66 19.49
CA THR A 101 14.14 40.60 20.28
C THR A 101 14.28 40.80 21.79
N TYR A 102 15.32 41.49 22.26
CA TYR A 102 15.55 41.78 23.67
C TYR A 102 14.63 42.87 24.23
N ILE A 103 13.70 43.42 23.42
CA ILE A 103 12.92 44.60 23.80
C ILE A 103 12.14 44.42 25.11
N LYS A 104 11.67 43.22 25.42
CA LYS A 104 10.98 42.93 26.68
C LYS A 104 11.83 43.29 27.89
N ASP A 105 13.07 42.81 27.93
CA ASP A 105 14.00 43.05 29.05
C ASP A 105 14.35 44.54 29.22
N PHE A 106 14.31 45.30 28.13
CA PHE A 106 14.57 46.75 28.13
C PHE A 106 13.35 47.59 28.49
N THR A 107 12.14 47.00 28.54
CA THR A 107 10.89 47.76 28.62
C THR A 107 10.02 47.42 29.82
N GLU A 108 10.42 46.44 30.64
CA GLU A 108 9.82 46.19 31.95
C GLU A 108 10.04 47.37 32.92
N ASP A 109 11.19 48.03 32.83
CA ASP A 109 11.51 49.23 33.62
C ASP A 109 11.13 50.52 32.89
N SER A 110 10.36 51.39 33.55
CA SER A 110 10.03 52.72 33.04
C SER A 110 11.23 53.65 32.88
N GLU A 111 12.28 53.50 33.69
CA GLU A 111 13.50 54.30 33.56
C GLU A 111 14.28 53.93 32.30
N MET A 112 14.45 52.63 32.03
CA MET A 112 15.07 52.16 30.79
C MET A 112 14.31 52.64 29.56
N ARG A 113 12.97 52.65 29.64
CA ARG A 113 12.12 53.20 28.57
C ARG A 113 12.37 54.69 28.33
N ARG A 114 12.42 55.50 29.39
CA ARG A 114 12.81 56.91 29.27
C ARG A 114 14.23 57.05 28.73
N MET A 115 15.16 56.21 29.17
CA MET A 115 16.55 56.28 28.72
C MET A 115 16.67 56.03 27.21
N ILE A 116 15.90 55.08 26.66
CA ILE A 116 15.80 54.87 25.21
C ILE A 116 15.26 56.12 24.51
N ALA A 117 14.12 56.63 24.98
CA ALA A 117 13.38 57.72 24.33
C ALA A 117 14.05 59.11 24.47
N GLU A 118 14.56 59.45 25.65
CA GLU A 118 15.00 60.78 26.06
C GLU A 118 16.53 60.94 26.07
N SER A 119 17.30 59.83 26.04
CA SER A 119 18.76 59.86 26.10
C SER A 119 19.43 59.17 24.90
N TRP A 120 19.22 57.87 24.72
CA TRP A 120 19.97 57.07 23.75
C TRP A 120 19.68 57.42 22.30
N LEU A 121 18.47 57.91 22.03
CA LEU A 121 18.05 58.37 20.70
C LEU A 121 18.17 59.89 20.51
N THR A 122 18.67 60.62 21.50
CA THR A 122 18.88 62.07 21.38
C THR A 122 19.94 62.36 20.32
N GLY A 123 19.56 63.13 19.31
CA GLY A 123 20.41 63.41 18.14
C GLY A 123 20.59 62.23 17.17
N ARG A 124 19.79 61.16 17.30
CA ARG A 124 19.83 59.98 16.41
C ARG A 124 18.52 59.76 15.68
N ASP A 125 18.56 58.88 14.67
CA ASP A 125 17.36 58.48 13.92
C ASP A 125 16.40 57.67 14.82
N ARG A 126 15.18 58.18 14.95
CA ARG A 126 14.12 57.60 15.79
C ARG A 126 13.26 56.59 15.06
N ALA A 127 13.49 56.34 13.76
CA ALA A 127 12.75 55.34 13.00
C ALA A 127 12.85 53.95 13.66
N ALA A 128 11.71 53.29 13.74
CA ALA A 128 11.54 52.02 14.41
C ALA A 128 10.70 51.06 13.56
N LEU A 129 11.01 49.78 13.65
CA LEU A 129 10.20 48.71 13.06
C LEU A 129 9.79 47.73 14.17
N ALA A 130 8.50 47.69 14.46
CA ALA A 130 7.92 46.70 15.33
C ALA A 130 7.53 45.47 14.51
N LYS A 131 7.91 44.27 14.97
CA LYS A 131 7.56 43.01 14.31
C LYS A 131 7.03 42.01 15.33
N VAL A 132 5.98 41.29 14.96
CA VAL A 132 5.45 40.12 15.68
C VAL A 132 5.47 38.92 14.74
N LEU A 133 6.02 37.80 15.23
CA LEU A 133 5.99 36.51 14.56
C LEU A 133 5.13 35.56 15.39
N LEU A 134 4.21 34.88 14.70
CA LEU A 134 3.43 33.76 15.23
C LEU A 134 4.02 32.49 14.64
N ALA A 135 4.25 31.47 15.46
CA ALA A 135 4.76 30.20 14.97
C ALA A 135 4.15 28.98 15.65
N VAL A 136 4.12 27.86 14.93
CA VAL A 136 3.79 26.52 15.45
C VAL A 136 4.81 25.54 14.90
N PHE A 137 5.27 24.59 15.71
CA PHE A 137 6.00 23.42 15.26
C PHE A 137 5.05 22.22 15.22
N ASP A 138 4.94 21.56 14.07
CA ASP A 138 4.01 20.43 13.86
C ASP A 138 4.62 19.05 14.15
N GLY A 139 5.85 19.02 14.67
CA GLY A 139 6.66 17.82 14.84
C GLY A 139 7.65 17.56 13.70
N SER A 140 7.49 18.26 12.57
CA SER A 140 8.36 18.16 11.39
C SER A 140 8.95 19.51 10.96
N GLU A 141 8.14 20.56 10.83
CA GLU A 141 8.54 21.88 10.39
C GLU A 141 7.96 23.02 11.25
N VAL A 142 8.63 24.17 11.23
CA VAL A 142 8.17 25.39 11.91
C VAL A 142 7.42 26.25 10.91
N HIS A 143 6.13 26.43 11.15
CA HIS A 143 5.26 27.33 10.39
C HIS A 143 5.30 28.72 10.99
N ILE A 144 5.50 29.77 10.19
CA ILE A 144 5.60 31.17 10.68
C ILE A 144 4.65 32.09 9.91
N ARG A 145 3.98 32.99 10.63
CA ARG A 145 3.28 34.17 10.08
C ARG A 145 3.81 35.41 10.76
N GLU A 146 3.93 36.50 10.01
CA GLU A 146 4.47 37.73 10.54
C GLU A 146 3.60 38.94 10.25
N GLY A 147 3.72 39.92 11.13
CA GLY A 147 3.17 41.25 10.95
C GLY A 147 4.19 42.27 11.39
N ASN A 148 4.23 43.39 10.69
CA ASN A 148 5.16 44.47 10.99
C ASN A 148 4.47 45.84 10.88
N THR A 149 4.98 46.77 11.68
CA THR A 149 4.53 48.17 11.70
C THR A 149 5.75 49.07 11.80
N ALA A 150 5.94 49.88 10.77
CA ALA A 150 6.91 50.97 10.79
C ALA A 150 6.38 52.13 11.64
N GLY A 151 7.31 52.88 12.23
CA GLY A 151 6.98 54.00 13.09
C GLY A 151 8.24 54.72 13.57
N ARG A 152 8.11 55.44 14.68
CA ARG A 152 9.21 56.14 15.33
C ARG A 152 9.06 56.17 16.84
N ILE A 153 10.17 56.36 17.55
CA ILE A 153 10.16 56.53 19.01
C ILE A 153 9.89 58.00 19.38
N ALA A 154 8.93 58.22 20.28
CA ALA A 154 8.58 59.52 20.84
C ALA A 154 9.76 60.15 21.60
N GLU A 155 9.77 61.48 21.70
CA GLU A 155 10.81 62.21 22.44
C GLU A 155 10.69 62.05 23.96
N SER A 156 9.49 61.72 24.44
CA SER A 156 9.19 61.39 25.82
C SER A 156 8.08 60.35 25.85
N LEU A 157 7.95 59.63 26.97
CA LEU A 157 6.86 58.66 27.16
C LEU A 157 5.52 59.39 27.25
N ARG A 158 4.49 58.89 26.54
CA ARG A 158 3.14 59.46 26.54
C ARG A 158 2.07 58.36 26.61
N GLY A 159 0.92 58.72 27.15
CA GLY A 159 -0.22 57.81 27.27
C GLY A 159 -0.14 56.84 28.45
N SER A 160 -1.21 56.08 28.63
CA SER A 160 -1.36 55.09 29.71
C SER A 160 -2.11 53.83 29.26
N ASN A 161 -2.65 53.79 28.04
CA ASN A 161 -3.45 52.71 27.50
C ASN A 161 -2.60 51.69 26.72
N GLY A 162 -1.76 50.91 27.40
CA GLY A 162 -0.90 49.91 26.75
C GLY A 162 0.03 49.16 27.69
N PHE A 163 0.98 48.41 27.12
CA PHE A 163 1.99 47.66 27.87
C PHE A 163 3.34 47.62 27.15
N GLY A 164 4.41 47.33 27.91
CA GLY A 164 5.77 47.30 27.36
C GLY A 164 6.19 48.68 26.86
N TRP A 165 6.45 48.79 25.56
CA TRP A 165 6.95 49.99 24.89
C TRP A 165 5.87 50.81 24.17
N ASP A 166 4.59 50.50 24.39
CA ASP A 166 3.48 51.20 23.74
C ASP A 166 3.51 52.73 23.99
N ASP A 167 4.02 53.17 25.15
CA ASP A 167 4.11 54.57 25.57
C ASP A 167 5.23 55.37 24.89
N MET A 168 6.08 54.71 24.11
CA MET A 168 7.14 55.36 23.35
C MET A 168 7.04 55.18 21.84
N PHE A 169 6.21 54.26 21.33
CA PHE A 169 6.15 53.97 19.89
C PHE A 169 4.98 54.69 19.22
N ILE A 170 5.32 55.49 18.20
CA ILE A 170 4.36 56.21 17.34
C ILE A 170 4.31 55.46 16.01
N PRO A 171 3.18 54.83 15.63
CA PRO A 171 3.07 54.16 14.35
C PRO A 171 3.11 55.17 13.20
N GLU A 172 3.62 54.74 12.05
CA GLU A 172 3.56 55.54 10.83
C GLU A 172 2.11 55.89 10.48
N GLY A 173 1.87 57.17 10.15
CA GLY A 173 0.53 57.69 9.87
C GLY A 173 -0.23 58.26 11.07
N ASP A 174 0.27 58.13 12.30
CA ASP A 174 -0.30 58.79 13.50
C ASP A 174 0.76 59.72 14.17
N SER A 175 0.29 60.57 15.08
CA SER A 175 1.11 61.45 15.93
C SER A 175 1.14 61.02 17.39
N ARG A 176 0.18 60.18 17.79
CA ARG A 176 0.00 59.62 19.13
C ARG A 176 0.81 58.33 19.29
N THR A 177 1.28 58.07 20.50
CA THR A 177 1.89 56.78 20.85
C THR A 177 0.83 55.68 20.92
N PHE A 178 1.22 54.41 20.83
CA PHE A 178 0.28 53.29 21.02
C PHE A 178 -0.47 53.37 22.35
N ALA A 179 0.16 53.91 23.41
CA ALA A 179 -0.51 54.09 24.71
C ALA A 179 -1.48 55.28 24.78
N GLU A 180 -1.53 56.13 23.76
CA GLU A 180 -2.49 57.23 23.61
C GLU A 180 -3.68 56.85 22.70
N LEU A 181 -3.60 55.70 22.03
CA LEU A 181 -4.68 55.16 21.21
C LEU A 181 -5.62 54.31 22.05
N SER A 182 -6.92 54.33 21.72
CA SER A 182 -7.82 53.27 22.20
C SER A 182 -7.45 51.92 21.60
N ASP A 183 -7.86 50.82 22.24
CA ASP A 183 -7.60 49.46 21.76
C ASP A 183 -8.03 49.23 20.30
N ALA A 184 -9.16 49.83 19.89
CA ALA A 184 -9.68 49.74 18.53
C ALA A 184 -8.86 50.54 17.52
N GLU A 185 -8.37 51.73 17.90
CA GLU A 185 -7.47 52.52 17.06
C GLU A 185 -6.10 51.84 16.93
N LYS A 186 -5.56 51.31 18.03
CA LYS A 186 -4.28 50.57 18.05
C LYS A 186 -4.33 49.37 17.11
N ASP A 187 -5.45 48.65 17.08
CA ASP A 187 -5.64 47.53 16.15
C ASP A 187 -5.47 47.92 14.69
N GLY A 188 -5.82 49.15 14.30
CA GLY A 188 -5.59 49.65 12.93
C GLY A 188 -4.10 49.64 12.53
N HIS A 189 -3.20 49.72 13.52
CA HIS A 189 -1.76 49.77 13.32
C HIS A 189 -1.02 48.55 13.90
N SER A 190 -1.67 47.68 14.67
CA SER A 190 -1.03 46.60 15.41
C SER A 190 -0.34 45.59 14.49
N MET A 191 0.95 45.40 14.68
CA MET A 191 1.73 44.34 14.04
C MET A 191 1.23 42.95 14.44
N ARG A 192 0.68 42.79 15.66
CA ARG A 192 0.08 41.52 16.09
C ARG A 192 -1.20 41.25 15.30
N LYS A 193 -2.06 42.25 15.11
CA LYS A 193 -3.22 42.12 14.21
C LYS A 193 -2.79 41.75 12.79
N LYS A 194 -1.76 42.41 12.23
CA LYS A 194 -1.26 42.05 10.90
C LYS A 194 -0.75 40.61 10.83
N ALA A 195 -0.04 40.13 11.86
CA ALA A 195 0.41 38.74 11.93
C ALA A 195 -0.78 37.76 12.01
N ILE A 196 -1.81 38.11 12.78
CA ILE A 196 -3.06 37.34 12.86
C ILE A 196 -3.81 37.36 11.54
N MET A 197 -3.90 38.49 10.85
CA MET A 197 -4.54 38.56 9.53
C MET A 197 -3.76 37.74 8.51
N ALA A 198 -2.43 37.79 8.53
CA ALA A 198 -1.60 36.90 7.71
C ALA A 198 -1.85 35.41 8.03
N LEU A 199 -2.10 35.08 9.31
CA LEU A 199 -2.52 33.75 9.73
C LEU A 199 -3.95 33.40 9.30
N LEU A 200 -4.90 34.34 9.30
CA LEU A 200 -6.27 34.07 8.87
C LEU A 200 -6.39 33.95 7.34
N ASP A 201 -5.60 34.74 6.60
CA ASP A 201 -5.53 34.70 5.13
C ASP A 201 -4.83 33.43 4.63
N ASP A 202 -3.83 32.95 5.37
CA ASP A 202 -3.11 31.69 5.08
C ASP A 202 -2.95 30.87 6.38
N PRO A 203 -4.00 30.15 6.83
CA PRO A 203 -3.98 29.36 8.06
C PRO A 203 -2.84 28.33 8.13
N PHE A 204 -2.39 28.01 9.34
CA PHE A 204 -1.49 26.88 9.54
C PHE A 204 -2.23 25.59 9.18
N GLU A 205 -1.75 24.88 8.16
CA GLU A 205 -2.19 23.53 7.81
C GLU A 205 -1.52 22.52 8.75
N LEU A 206 -1.97 22.49 10.01
CA LEU A 206 -1.48 21.56 11.02
C LEU A 206 -2.11 20.19 10.80
N GLY A 207 -1.35 19.30 10.18
CA GLY A 207 -1.79 17.95 9.85
C GLY A 207 -2.44 17.83 8.47
N GLN A 208 -2.32 16.64 7.89
CA GLN A 208 -2.82 16.36 6.55
C GLN A 208 -4.21 15.72 6.61
N GLY A 209 -5.10 16.15 5.73
CA GLY A 209 -6.36 15.45 5.53
C GLY A 209 -6.13 14.07 4.93
N VAL A 210 -6.74 13.05 5.53
CA VAL A 210 -7.03 11.78 4.87
C VAL A 210 -8.33 11.95 4.10
N PHE A 211 -8.24 11.73 2.79
CA PHE A 211 -9.35 11.87 1.87
C PHE A 211 -10.10 10.55 1.72
N MET A 212 -11.41 10.66 1.54
CA MET A 212 -12.28 9.50 1.36
C MET A 212 -12.36 9.09 -0.10
N ILE A 213 -12.09 7.81 -0.39
CA ILE A 213 -12.40 7.21 -1.70
C ILE A 213 -13.92 7.29 -1.92
N PRO A 214 -14.41 7.64 -3.13
CA PRO A 214 -15.85 7.75 -3.39
C PRO A 214 -16.64 6.54 -2.89
N GLU A 215 -17.78 6.74 -2.24
CA GLU A 215 -18.62 5.64 -1.75
C GLU A 215 -19.27 4.85 -2.90
N PRO A 216 -19.59 3.56 -2.71
CA PRO A 216 -20.30 2.78 -3.71
C PRO A 216 -21.71 3.32 -3.95
N TYR A 217 -22.34 2.90 -5.05
CA TYR A 217 -23.73 3.28 -5.28
C TYR A 217 -24.63 2.66 -4.22
N ARG A 218 -25.63 3.40 -3.76
CA ARG A 218 -26.62 2.92 -2.79
C ARG A 218 -27.25 1.59 -3.19
N GLN A 219 -27.51 1.36 -4.48
CA GLN A 219 -28.05 0.07 -4.95
C GLN A 219 -27.10 -1.11 -4.79
N GLU A 220 -25.78 -0.89 -4.76
CA GLU A 220 -24.81 -1.96 -4.50
C GLU A 220 -24.88 -2.39 -3.04
N VAL A 221 -24.96 -1.43 -2.12
CA VAL A 221 -25.11 -1.68 -0.67
C VAL A 221 -26.45 -2.33 -0.37
N GLU A 222 -27.56 -1.84 -0.94
CA GLU A 222 -28.92 -2.38 -0.72
C GLU A 222 -29.12 -3.82 -1.24
N ARG A 223 -28.23 -4.32 -2.11
CA ARG A 223 -28.29 -5.70 -2.63
C ARG A 223 -27.61 -6.71 -1.73
N VAL A 224 -26.85 -6.25 -0.73
CA VAL A 224 -26.15 -7.15 0.19
C VAL A 224 -27.15 -7.73 1.19
N ASP A 225 -27.28 -9.05 1.20
CA ASP A 225 -28.06 -9.76 2.21
C ASP A 225 -27.21 -9.99 3.46
N TYR A 226 -27.14 -8.99 4.33
CA TYR A 226 -26.38 -9.07 5.59
C TYR A 226 -26.87 -10.18 6.52
N ALA A 227 -28.17 -10.50 6.49
CA ALA A 227 -28.72 -11.56 7.32
C ALA A 227 -28.18 -12.94 6.90
N ALA A 228 -27.99 -13.16 5.60
CA ALA A 228 -27.31 -14.35 5.10
C ALA A 228 -25.85 -14.44 5.58
N LEU A 229 -25.17 -13.32 5.83
CA LEU A 229 -23.74 -13.27 6.19
C LEU A 229 -23.46 -13.35 7.71
N ASN A 230 -24.47 -13.67 8.52
CA ASN A 230 -24.41 -13.65 10.00
C ASN A 230 -23.72 -14.88 10.63
N GLU A 231 -22.85 -15.57 9.88
CA GLU A 231 -22.03 -16.65 10.43
C GLU A 231 -20.86 -16.07 11.22
N LYS A 232 -20.71 -16.46 12.50
CA LYS A 232 -19.73 -15.87 13.42
C LYS A 232 -18.29 -15.94 12.88
N SER A 233 -17.89 -17.08 12.32
CA SER A 233 -16.58 -17.30 11.71
C SER A 233 -16.36 -16.40 10.49
N ALA A 234 -17.37 -16.26 9.62
CA ALA A 234 -17.32 -15.37 8.46
C ALA A 234 -17.23 -13.89 8.86
N MET A 235 -17.97 -13.48 9.89
CA MET A 235 -17.89 -12.13 10.45
C MET A 235 -16.51 -11.87 11.07
N ASN A 236 -15.96 -12.81 11.83
CA ASN A 236 -14.60 -12.71 12.36
C ASN A 236 -13.56 -12.57 11.24
N PHE A 237 -13.67 -13.37 10.17
CA PHE A 237 -12.80 -13.24 9.00
C PHE A 237 -12.89 -11.86 8.36
N ALA A 238 -14.11 -11.35 8.17
CA ALA A 238 -14.35 -10.04 7.59
C ALA A 238 -13.66 -8.93 8.42
N PHE A 239 -13.76 -8.98 9.75
CA PHE A 239 -13.17 -7.97 10.65
C PHE A 239 -11.71 -8.23 11.03
N ALA A 240 -11.10 -9.35 10.60
CA ALA A 240 -9.70 -9.67 10.86
C ALA A 240 -8.70 -8.79 10.08
N LEU A 241 -9.11 -7.62 9.58
CA LEU A 241 -8.19 -6.68 8.93
C LEU A 241 -7.33 -6.00 9.98
N GLU A 242 -6.04 -5.86 9.69
CA GLU A 242 -5.10 -5.22 10.62
C GLU A 242 -5.61 -3.86 11.06
N ALA A 243 -6.15 -3.09 10.13
CA ALA A 243 -6.73 -1.78 10.37
C ALA A 243 -7.99 -1.75 11.26
N LEU A 244 -8.72 -2.87 11.38
CA LEU A 244 -10.03 -2.95 12.03
C LEU A 244 -10.04 -3.80 13.30
N GLU A 245 -9.00 -4.62 13.54
CA GLU A 245 -8.77 -5.28 14.84
C GLU A 245 -8.69 -4.24 15.98
N ASP A 246 -8.58 -4.65 17.25
CA ASP A 246 -8.66 -3.84 18.50
C ASP A 246 -10.03 -3.97 19.19
N ASP A 247 -10.41 -5.21 19.50
CA ASP A 247 -11.62 -5.56 20.26
C ASP A 247 -12.95 -5.00 19.72
N ASN A 248 -12.97 -4.52 18.47
CA ASN A 248 -14.21 -4.18 17.77
C ASN A 248 -15.04 -5.46 17.59
N PRO A 249 -16.17 -5.62 18.30
CA PRO A 249 -16.98 -6.79 18.13
C PRO A 249 -17.55 -6.79 16.70
N PRO A 250 -17.49 -7.92 15.98
CA PRO A 250 -18.15 -8.02 14.70
C PRO A 250 -19.63 -7.66 14.87
N ASN A 251 -20.09 -6.67 14.12
CA ASN A 251 -21.50 -6.28 14.12
C ASN A 251 -22.17 -6.76 12.84
N ARG A 252 -23.48 -6.98 12.92
CA ARG A 252 -24.27 -7.58 11.83
C ARG A 252 -24.44 -6.66 10.62
N ASP A 253 -24.21 -5.36 10.81
CA ASP A 253 -24.33 -4.35 9.77
C ASP A 253 -23.00 -4.12 9.04
N PHE A 254 -21.94 -4.87 9.39
CA PHE A 254 -20.59 -4.75 8.82
C PHE A 254 -20.03 -3.32 8.89
N ALA A 255 -20.44 -2.52 9.87
CA ALA A 255 -19.93 -1.18 10.08
C ALA A 255 -18.50 -1.23 10.63
N ALA A 256 -17.60 -0.44 10.06
CA ALA A 256 -16.19 -0.35 10.46
C ALA A 256 -15.75 1.10 10.70
N PRO A 257 -14.98 1.38 11.76
CA PRO A 257 -14.54 2.73 12.07
C PRO A 257 -13.44 3.19 11.12
N ASN A 258 -13.37 4.50 10.84
CA ASN A 258 -12.22 5.09 10.16
C ASN A 258 -10.98 5.02 11.07
N TYR A 259 -9.82 4.71 10.52
CA TYR A 259 -8.53 4.71 11.23
C TYR A 259 -7.52 5.58 10.47
N GLN A 260 -6.34 5.83 11.01
CA GLN A 260 -5.34 6.69 10.36
C GLN A 260 -4.07 5.92 10.02
N PRO A 261 -3.40 6.27 8.91
CA PRO A 261 -2.07 5.77 8.64
C PRO A 261 -1.12 6.25 9.74
N ILE A 262 -0.25 5.37 10.19
CA ILE A 262 0.87 5.68 11.09
C ILE A 262 2.13 5.69 10.23
N GLN A 263 2.83 6.82 10.20
CA GLN A 263 4.21 6.83 9.74
C GLN A 263 5.04 6.05 10.76
N TYR A 264 5.41 4.83 10.39
CA TYR A 264 5.99 3.87 11.32
C TYR A 264 7.52 3.89 11.32
N GLU A 265 8.12 4.03 10.14
CA GLU A 265 9.57 3.97 9.97
C GLU A 265 10.00 4.97 8.89
N GLU A 266 11.04 5.76 9.17
CA GLU A 266 11.66 6.65 8.19
C GLU A 266 13.17 6.58 8.30
N ASN A 267 13.84 6.46 7.16
CA ASN A 267 15.28 6.56 7.03
C ASN A 267 15.65 7.18 5.68
N ILE A 268 16.95 7.28 5.40
CA ILE A 268 17.45 7.94 4.17
C ILE A 268 17.05 7.23 2.86
N TYR A 269 16.60 5.97 2.91
CA TYR A 269 16.21 5.17 1.75
C TYR A 269 14.71 5.15 1.52
N TYR A 270 13.89 5.15 2.59
CA TYR A 270 12.44 5.07 2.47
C TYR A 270 11.68 5.57 3.71
N THR A 271 10.39 5.80 3.50
CA THR A 271 9.38 6.01 4.56
C THR A 271 8.29 4.96 4.44
N ARG A 272 7.87 4.39 5.56
CA ARG A 272 6.89 3.30 5.66
C ARG A 272 5.68 3.74 6.47
N TYR A 273 4.50 3.47 5.93
CA TYR A 273 3.20 3.77 6.50
C TYR A 273 2.43 2.47 6.76
N LEU A 274 1.86 2.34 7.95
CA LEU A 274 1.08 1.18 8.37
C LEU A 274 -0.31 1.58 8.85
N PRO A 275 -1.30 0.68 8.78
CA PRO A 275 -2.59 0.91 9.42
C PRO A 275 -2.50 0.90 10.96
N LYS A 276 -1.49 0.22 11.52
CA LYS A 276 -1.23 0.09 12.96
C LYS A 276 0.26 -0.01 13.29
N ALA A 277 0.63 0.35 14.52
CA ALA A 277 2.01 0.35 14.96
C ALA A 277 2.61 -1.06 15.14
N ASP A 278 1.80 -2.04 15.52
CA ASP A 278 2.22 -3.43 15.73
C ASP A 278 2.01 -4.33 14.50
N SER A 279 1.59 -3.75 13.37
CA SER A 279 1.36 -4.49 12.13
C SER A 279 2.65 -5.17 11.64
N SER A 280 2.53 -6.47 11.38
CA SER A 280 3.58 -7.27 10.75
C SER A 280 3.62 -7.12 9.22
N SER A 281 2.57 -6.55 8.62
CA SER A 281 2.48 -6.35 7.17
C SER A 281 3.51 -5.35 6.67
N ILE A 282 3.88 -5.46 5.40
CA ILE A 282 4.84 -4.57 4.76
C ILE A 282 4.44 -3.09 4.83
N GLY A 283 3.14 -2.78 4.80
CA GLY A 283 2.68 -1.40 4.70
C GLY A 283 2.90 -0.77 3.33
N LEU A 284 2.55 0.50 3.22
CA LEU A 284 2.94 1.30 2.06
C LEU A 284 4.33 1.88 2.27
N ILE A 285 5.20 1.75 1.27
CA ILE A 285 6.58 2.22 1.35
C ILE A 285 6.84 3.20 0.20
N LEU A 286 7.44 4.34 0.53
CA LEU A 286 7.86 5.37 -0.42
C LEU A 286 9.37 5.51 -0.43
N THR A 287 9.97 5.44 -1.62
CA THR A 287 11.33 5.93 -1.84
C THR A 287 11.32 7.33 -2.45
N ASP A 288 12.49 7.93 -2.63
CA ASP A 288 12.72 9.16 -3.39
C ASP A 288 12.13 9.11 -4.82
N VAL A 289 12.22 7.96 -5.49
CA VAL A 289 11.62 7.70 -6.80
C VAL A 289 10.09 7.89 -6.76
N ASP A 290 9.44 7.42 -5.70
CA ASP A 290 7.99 7.48 -5.57
C ASP A 290 7.51 8.91 -5.27
N ARG A 291 8.18 9.60 -4.33
CA ARG A 291 7.85 10.98 -3.92
C ARG A 291 7.78 11.95 -5.10
N GLY A 292 8.60 11.75 -6.14
CA GLY A 292 8.59 12.55 -7.37
C GLY A 292 7.32 12.43 -8.22
N THR A 293 6.47 11.44 -7.96
CA THR A 293 5.27 11.09 -8.76
C THR A 293 3.96 11.17 -7.97
N LEU A 294 4.03 11.36 -6.66
CA LEU A 294 2.88 11.54 -5.78
C LEU A 294 2.57 13.02 -5.55
N HIS A 295 1.33 13.31 -5.20
CA HIS A 295 0.99 14.59 -4.60
C HIS A 295 1.48 14.60 -3.16
N MET A 296 2.27 15.63 -2.85
CA MET A 296 2.83 15.85 -1.52
C MET A 296 2.24 17.16 -1.01
N ASN A 297 1.87 17.21 0.27
CA ASN A 297 1.49 18.48 0.87
C ASN A 297 2.74 19.35 1.10
N LYS A 298 2.54 20.61 1.51
CA LYS A 298 3.60 21.61 1.68
C LYS A 298 4.75 21.14 2.59
N ASN A 299 4.43 20.39 3.64
CA ASN A 299 5.37 19.82 4.61
C ASN A 299 6.12 18.56 4.11
N GLY A 300 5.88 18.10 2.87
CA GLY A 300 6.60 16.99 2.26
C GLY A 300 6.08 15.58 2.59
N THR A 301 4.98 15.43 3.33
CA THR A 301 4.28 14.13 3.50
C THR A 301 3.21 13.92 2.40
N PRO A 302 2.93 12.66 1.98
CA PRO A 302 2.08 12.36 0.83
C PRO A 302 0.60 12.58 1.13
N VAL A 303 -0.18 12.98 0.12
CA VAL A 303 -1.65 12.99 0.25
C VAL A 303 -2.17 11.56 0.39
N VAL A 304 -2.91 11.28 1.47
CA VAL A 304 -3.41 9.94 1.79
C VAL A 304 -4.92 9.81 1.55
N TRP A 305 -5.32 8.64 1.08
CA TRP A 305 -6.70 8.23 0.86
C TRP A 305 -7.06 6.97 1.64
N GLN A 306 -8.34 6.81 1.93
CA GLN A 306 -8.88 5.66 2.67
C GLN A 306 -10.31 5.33 2.20
N PHE A 307 -10.77 4.08 2.31
CA PHE A 307 -12.20 3.81 2.13
C PHE A 307 -13.02 4.47 3.21
N GLY A 308 -14.15 5.06 2.82
CA GLY A 308 -15.16 5.47 3.78
C GLY A 308 -16.11 4.32 4.18
N PRO A 309 -17.09 4.61 5.04
CA PRO A 309 -17.85 3.61 5.77
C PRO A 309 -18.60 2.63 4.86
N GLU A 310 -19.37 3.11 3.89
CA GLU A 310 -20.22 2.27 3.06
C GLU A 310 -19.40 1.32 2.17
N ARG A 311 -18.27 1.79 1.64
CA ARG A 311 -17.35 0.95 0.86
C ARG A 311 -16.73 -0.14 1.72
N ARG A 312 -16.31 0.17 2.95
CA ARG A 312 -15.80 -0.86 3.87
C ARG A 312 -16.87 -1.87 4.20
N THR A 313 -18.09 -1.42 4.51
CA THR A 313 -19.22 -2.33 4.74
C THR A 313 -19.37 -3.31 3.58
N LEU A 314 -19.31 -2.82 2.33
CA LEU A 314 -19.35 -3.68 1.15
C LEU A 314 -18.15 -4.64 1.07
N CYS A 315 -16.93 -4.19 1.34
CA CYS A 315 -15.74 -5.07 1.39
C CYS A 315 -15.88 -6.19 2.41
N LEU A 316 -16.33 -5.85 3.62
CA LEU A 316 -16.43 -6.79 4.73
C LEU A 316 -17.52 -7.83 4.44
N ALA A 317 -18.64 -7.41 3.84
CA ALA A 317 -19.66 -8.32 3.35
C ALA A 317 -19.13 -9.27 2.26
N GLN A 318 -18.37 -8.74 1.27
CA GLN A 318 -17.73 -9.56 0.24
C GLN A 318 -16.77 -10.61 0.83
N ARG A 319 -16.01 -10.24 1.86
CA ARG A 319 -15.11 -11.16 2.57
C ARG A 319 -15.91 -12.22 3.33
N ALA A 320 -16.97 -11.86 4.04
CA ALA A 320 -17.82 -12.83 4.73
C ALA A 320 -18.45 -13.84 3.75
N ASP A 321 -18.96 -13.38 2.61
CA ASP A 321 -19.50 -14.27 1.56
C ASP A 321 -18.42 -15.23 1.05
N PHE A 322 -17.24 -14.70 0.71
CA PHE A 322 -16.10 -15.50 0.27
C PHE A 322 -15.71 -16.57 1.29
N PHE A 323 -15.71 -16.25 2.60
CA PHE A 323 -15.46 -17.24 3.64
C PHE A 323 -16.50 -18.36 3.59
N ARG A 324 -17.79 -18.02 3.60
CA ARG A 324 -18.88 -19.00 3.61
C ARG A 324 -18.79 -19.95 2.41
N SER A 325 -18.55 -19.42 1.21
CA SER A 325 -18.47 -20.26 0.01
C SER A 325 -17.27 -21.21 0.05
N ASN A 326 -16.09 -20.75 0.48
CA ASN A 326 -14.87 -21.57 0.47
C ASN A 326 -14.72 -22.49 1.69
N GLN A 327 -15.55 -22.30 2.72
CA GLN A 327 -15.63 -23.17 3.90
C GLN A 327 -16.96 -23.95 3.95
N SER A 328 -17.69 -24.01 2.83
CA SER A 328 -18.91 -24.80 2.69
C SER A 328 -18.61 -26.31 2.76
N ALA A 329 -19.61 -27.10 3.15
CA ALA A 329 -19.48 -28.55 3.27
C ALA A 329 -19.09 -29.20 1.92
N GLU A 330 -19.62 -28.67 0.81
CA GLU A 330 -19.36 -29.15 -0.55
C GLU A 330 -17.89 -28.92 -0.97
N VAL A 331 -17.34 -27.74 -0.67
CA VAL A 331 -15.93 -27.44 -0.95
C VAL A 331 -15.03 -28.32 -0.08
N LEU A 332 -15.31 -28.44 1.21
CA LEU A 332 -14.51 -29.27 2.11
C LEU A 332 -14.55 -30.75 1.71
N ALA A 333 -15.73 -31.28 1.34
CA ALA A 333 -15.88 -32.65 0.85
C ALA A 333 -15.10 -32.88 -0.46
N THR A 334 -15.06 -31.89 -1.36
CA THR A 334 -14.27 -31.97 -2.59
C THR A 334 -12.77 -32.05 -2.29
N LEU A 335 -12.29 -31.21 -1.37
CA LEU A 335 -10.89 -31.23 -0.96
C LEU A 335 -10.51 -32.56 -0.29
N ASP A 336 -11.38 -33.09 0.55
CA ASP A 336 -11.16 -34.39 1.21
C ASP A 336 -11.15 -35.54 0.22
N ALA A 337 -12.06 -35.55 -0.76
CA ALA A 337 -12.06 -36.56 -1.80
C ALA A 337 -10.74 -36.58 -2.59
N ILE A 338 -10.20 -35.42 -2.96
CA ILE A 338 -8.89 -35.32 -3.61
C ILE A 338 -7.77 -35.77 -2.66
N ALA A 339 -7.84 -35.42 -1.36
CA ALA A 339 -6.84 -35.81 -0.37
C ALA A 339 -6.79 -37.34 -0.18
N ASP A 340 -7.96 -37.97 -0.05
CA ASP A 340 -8.16 -39.39 0.26
C ASP A 340 -7.94 -40.32 -0.93
N GLY A 341 -7.53 -39.78 -2.08
CA GLY A 341 -7.07 -40.57 -3.22
C GLY A 341 -8.04 -40.63 -4.40
N GLN A 342 -9.04 -39.74 -4.48
CA GLN A 342 -9.73 -39.50 -5.76
C GLN A 342 -8.67 -39.21 -6.81
N THR A 343 -8.56 -40.11 -7.78
CA THR A 343 -7.52 -40.04 -8.80
C THR A 343 -7.93 -38.97 -9.79
N ILE A 344 -7.21 -37.84 -9.77
CA ILE A 344 -7.24 -36.89 -10.88
C ILE A 344 -6.38 -37.50 -11.98
N PRO A 345 -6.92 -37.75 -13.19
CA PRO A 345 -6.18 -38.36 -14.28
C PRO A 345 -4.88 -37.61 -14.56
N GLU A 346 -3.85 -38.28 -15.06
CA GLU A 346 -2.64 -37.59 -15.49
C GLU A 346 -2.91 -36.63 -16.66
N ARG A 347 -1.97 -35.70 -16.92
CA ARG A 347 -2.05 -34.83 -18.09
C ARG A 347 -2.09 -35.64 -19.39
N CYS A 348 -2.69 -35.04 -20.40
CA CYS A 348 -2.58 -35.55 -21.76
C CYS A 348 -1.16 -35.28 -22.27
N ASN A 349 -0.40 -36.34 -22.53
CA ASN A 349 0.95 -36.25 -23.11
C ASN A 349 0.94 -36.31 -24.65
N ARG A 350 -0.25 -36.27 -25.28
CA ARG A 350 -0.36 -36.25 -26.73
C ARG A 350 -0.15 -34.82 -27.22
N ARG A 351 0.73 -34.66 -28.21
CA ARG A 351 0.95 -33.38 -28.87
C ARG A 351 -0.14 -33.14 -29.93
N SER A 352 -0.88 -32.04 -29.78
CA SER A 352 -1.84 -31.53 -30.76
C SER A 352 -1.12 -31.00 -32.00
N GLY A 353 -1.44 -31.57 -33.17
CA GLY A 353 -0.89 -31.10 -34.44
C GLY A 353 -1.18 -29.62 -34.73
N THR A 354 -2.31 -29.10 -34.25
CA THR A 354 -2.66 -27.67 -34.39
C THR A 354 -1.72 -26.80 -33.57
N VAL A 355 -1.54 -27.12 -32.28
CA VAL A 355 -0.69 -26.36 -31.36
C VAL A 355 0.78 -26.44 -31.81
N GLU A 356 1.24 -27.62 -32.24
CA GLU A 356 2.59 -27.82 -32.79
C GLU A 356 2.88 -26.94 -34.02
N THR A 357 1.95 -26.92 -34.99
CA THR A 357 2.08 -26.08 -36.18
C THR A 357 2.08 -24.60 -35.83
N VAL A 358 1.21 -24.18 -34.90
CA VAL A 358 1.11 -22.81 -34.41
C VAL A 358 2.40 -22.32 -33.78
N LEU A 359 3.00 -23.18 -32.96
CA LEU A 359 4.21 -22.89 -32.20
C LEU A 359 5.49 -23.07 -33.04
N GLY A 360 5.36 -23.37 -34.35
CA GLY A 360 6.50 -23.55 -35.24
C GLY A 360 7.35 -24.77 -34.91
N LEU A 361 6.79 -25.76 -34.18
CA LEU A 361 7.48 -27.00 -33.79
C LEU A 361 7.44 -28.06 -34.90
N ASN A 362 6.66 -27.82 -35.96
CA ASN A 362 6.63 -28.59 -37.20
C ASN A 362 7.17 -27.72 -38.36
N ASP A 363 8.07 -28.23 -39.21
CA ASP A 363 8.73 -27.56 -40.37
C ASP A 363 7.78 -27.09 -41.52
N LYS A 364 6.56 -26.61 -41.24
CA LYS A 364 5.58 -26.23 -42.27
C LYS A 364 5.17 -24.76 -42.14
N PRO A 365 5.14 -23.99 -43.24
CA PRO A 365 4.64 -22.63 -43.22
C PRO A 365 3.10 -22.62 -43.21
N TYR A 366 2.50 -21.66 -42.50
CA TYR A 366 1.07 -21.35 -42.70
C TYR A 366 0.81 -19.84 -42.70
N ILE A 367 -0.25 -19.47 -43.44
CA ILE A 367 -0.74 -18.11 -43.69
C ILE A 367 -2.14 -18.02 -43.08
N THR A 368 -2.44 -17.01 -42.27
CA THR A 368 -3.83 -16.73 -41.84
C THR A 368 -4.34 -15.44 -42.47
N SER A 369 -5.27 -15.55 -43.41
CA SER A 369 -6.25 -14.50 -43.74
C SER A 369 -7.62 -14.91 -43.16
N THR A 370 -8.41 -13.91 -42.80
CA THR A 370 -9.64 -14.06 -41.98
C THR A 370 -10.77 -14.79 -42.70
N TYR A 371 -11.34 -15.77 -42.00
CA TYR A 371 -12.60 -16.45 -42.34
C TYR A 371 -13.65 -16.17 -41.24
N SER A 372 -14.93 -16.19 -41.58
CA SER A 372 -16.01 -16.08 -40.58
C SER A 372 -15.98 -17.29 -39.63
N TRP A 373 -16.59 -17.19 -38.44
CA TRP A 373 -16.63 -18.28 -37.45
C TRP A 373 -17.19 -19.60 -38.05
N LYS A 374 -18.08 -19.50 -39.03
CA LYS A 374 -18.65 -20.67 -39.71
C LYS A 374 -17.67 -21.30 -40.72
N ASP A 375 -16.82 -20.48 -41.33
CA ASP A 375 -15.84 -20.87 -42.35
C ASP A 375 -14.52 -21.38 -41.73
N LEU A 376 -14.26 -21.07 -40.45
CA LEU A 376 -13.21 -21.68 -39.62
C LEU A 376 -13.59 -23.08 -39.11
N GLY A 377 -14.75 -23.63 -39.52
CA GLY A 377 -15.22 -24.92 -39.04
C GLY A 377 -15.54 -24.93 -37.54
N TYR A 378 -15.86 -23.77 -36.94
CA TYR A 378 -16.28 -23.67 -35.54
C TYR A 378 -17.61 -24.44 -35.36
N ARG A 379 -17.52 -25.74 -35.11
CA ARG A 379 -18.61 -26.46 -34.47
C ARG A 379 -18.71 -25.88 -33.08
N LYS A 380 -19.78 -25.14 -32.81
CA LYS A 380 -20.19 -24.90 -31.42
C LYS A 380 -20.30 -26.28 -30.79
N MET A 381 -19.33 -26.65 -29.97
CA MET A 381 -19.44 -27.83 -29.14
C MET A 381 -20.41 -27.47 -28.04
N SER A 382 -21.70 -27.66 -28.30
CA SER A 382 -22.69 -27.63 -27.23
C SER A 382 -22.71 -29.02 -26.62
N SER A 383 -22.16 -29.14 -25.41
CA SER A 383 -22.46 -30.31 -24.61
C SER A 383 -23.96 -30.36 -24.32
N THR A 384 -24.53 -31.56 -24.35
CA THR A 384 -25.89 -31.81 -23.85
C THR A 384 -25.91 -31.97 -22.33
N LYS A 385 -24.75 -32.12 -21.69
CA LYS A 385 -24.62 -32.16 -20.22
C LYS A 385 -24.94 -30.77 -19.66
N HIS A 386 -25.90 -30.71 -18.75
CA HIS A 386 -26.20 -29.50 -18.00
C HIS A 386 -25.11 -29.28 -16.94
N VAL A 387 -24.27 -28.27 -17.13
CA VAL A 387 -23.21 -27.89 -16.19
C VAL A 387 -23.56 -26.58 -15.48
N SER A 388 -23.50 -26.58 -14.15
CA SER A 388 -23.69 -25.38 -13.33
C SER A 388 -22.38 -24.62 -13.21
N ARG A 389 -22.30 -23.41 -13.79
CA ARG A 389 -21.10 -22.56 -13.68
C ARG A 389 -20.83 -22.11 -12.25
N THR A 390 -21.88 -21.91 -11.45
CA THR A 390 -21.75 -21.52 -10.04
C THR A 390 -21.10 -22.65 -9.26
N LEU A 391 -21.63 -23.87 -9.38
CA LEU A 391 -21.09 -25.04 -8.68
C LEU A 391 -19.67 -25.38 -9.15
N SER A 392 -19.40 -25.31 -10.45
CA SER A 392 -18.04 -25.51 -10.98
C SER A 392 -17.07 -24.42 -10.51
N ALA A 393 -17.51 -23.18 -10.32
CA ALA A 393 -16.64 -22.12 -9.79
C ALA A 393 -16.30 -22.34 -8.31
N GLU A 394 -17.24 -22.91 -7.55
CA GLU A 394 -17.06 -23.19 -6.12
C GLU A 394 -16.26 -24.47 -5.89
N CYS A 395 -16.59 -25.56 -6.57
CA CYS A 395 -16.09 -26.91 -6.30
C CYS A 395 -15.27 -27.53 -7.45
N GLY A 396 -15.41 -27.05 -8.69
CA GLY A 396 -14.81 -27.71 -9.86
C GLY A 396 -13.35 -27.35 -10.13
N LEU A 397 -12.81 -26.32 -9.47
CA LEU A 397 -11.51 -25.71 -9.77
C LEU A 397 -10.43 -26.09 -8.76
N PHE A 398 -10.51 -27.31 -8.24
CA PHE A 398 -9.50 -27.89 -7.36
C PHE A 398 -8.71 -28.96 -8.07
N ASN A 399 -7.42 -29.03 -7.75
CA ASN A 399 -6.50 -30.03 -8.29
C ASN A 399 -5.50 -30.47 -7.20
N ARG A 400 -4.75 -31.54 -7.44
CA ARG A 400 -3.57 -31.89 -6.66
C ARG A 400 -2.40 -31.02 -7.13
N ILE A 401 -2.07 -30.01 -6.34
CA ILE A 401 -1.03 -29.02 -6.61
C ILE A 401 0.02 -29.21 -5.54
N GLY A 402 1.21 -29.64 -5.91
CA GLY A 402 2.20 -30.25 -5.03
C GLY A 402 1.63 -31.54 -4.42
N LYS A 403 1.74 -31.66 -3.11
CA LYS A 403 1.29 -32.82 -2.33
C LYS A 403 -0.17 -32.74 -1.91
N HIS A 404 -0.82 -31.58 -2.06
CA HIS A 404 -2.12 -31.31 -1.45
C HIS A 404 -3.20 -30.84 -2.43
N PRO A 405 -4.49 -31.05 -2.09
CA PRO A 405 -5.60 -30.40 -2.79
C PRO A 405 -5.53 -28.88 -2.60
N ARG A 406 -5.54 -28.14 -3.73
CA ARG A 406 -5.56 -26.67 -3.77
C ARG A 406 -6.36 -26.17 -4.96
N SER A 407 -6.77 -24.91 -4.89
CA SER A 407 -7.36 -24.19 -6.01
C SER A 407 -6.35 -24.09 -7.15
N VAL A 408 -6.79 -24.20 -8.41
CA VAL A 408 -5.95 -23.94 -9.59
C VAL A 408 -5.48 -22.48 -9.69
N LEU A 409 -5.98 -21.60 -8.82
CA LEU A 409 -5.50 -20.23 -8.69
C LEU A 409 -4.45 -20.12 -7.57
N GLY A 410 -3.40 -19.37 -7.84
CA GLY A 410 -2.34 -19.06 -6.87
C GLY A 410 -2.04 -17.57 -6.82
N LEU A 411 -1.22 -17.18 -5.85
CA LEU A 411 -0.69 -15.83 -5.71
C LEU A 411 0.84 -15.87 -5.61
N GLY A 412 1.48 -14.95 -6.32
CA GLY A 412 2.94 -14.94 -6.44
C GLY A 412 3.66 -14.18 -5.32
N SER A 413 4.99 -14.17 -5.43
CA SER A 413 5.92 -13.65 -4.42
C SER A 413 6.32 -12.20 -4.66
N MET A 414 5.35 -11.28 -4.61
CA MET A 414 5.58 -9.85 -4.78
C MET A 414 5.26 -9.04 -3.52
N PRO A 415 6.07 -8.03 -3.14
CA PRO A 415 5.87 -7.23 -1.93
C PRO A 415 4.47 -6.64 -1.79
N ALA A 416 3.95 -6.05 -2.86
CA ALA A 416 2.62 -5.45 -2.86
C ALA A 416 1.47 -6.46 -2.69
N ILE A 417 1.72 -7.75 -2.87
CA ILE A 417 0.71 -8.82 -2.74
C ILE A 417 0.94 -9.56 -1.45
N SER A 418 1.99 -10.37 -1.41
CA SER A 418 2.26 -11.31 -0.33
C SER A 418 3.11 -10.70 0.80
N GLY A 419 3.10 -9.37 0.92
CA GLY A 419 3.60 -8.65 2.09
C GLY A 419 2.53 -8.28 3.09
N TRP A 420 1.26 -8.52 2.78
CA TRP A 420 0.13 -8.14 3.64
C TRP A 420 -0.47 -9.39 4.30
N ARG A 421 -0.57 -9.36 5.63
CA ARG A 421 -1.15 -10.44 6.43
C ARG A 421 -2.54 -10.83 5.91
N ASP A 422 -3.40 -9.84 5.66
CA ASP A 422 -4.80 -10.10 5.31
C ASP A 422 -4.95 -10.65 3.89
N VAL A 423 -3.99 -10.39 3.00
CA VAL A 423 -3.88 -11.07 1.69
C VAL A 423 -3.51 -12.54 1.88
N LEU A 424 -2.56 -12.86 2.78
CA LEU A 424 -2.19 -14.24 3.10
C LEU A 424 -3.38 -15.03 3.66
N VAL A 425 -4.10 -14.45 4.64
CA VAL A 425 -5.29 -15.07 5.24
C VAL A 425 -6.37 -15.28 4.19
N THR A 426 -6.68 -14.27 3.38
CA THR A 426 -7.74 -14.35 2.35
C THR A 426 -7.39 -15.38 1.26
N ALA A 427 -6.14 -15.44 0.82
CA ALA A 427 -5.68 -16.47 -0.11
C ALA A 427 -5.83 -17.88 0.47
N ALA A 428 -5.41 -18.07 1.72
CA ALA A 428 -5.48 -19.35 2.43
C ALA A 428 -6.92 -19.85 2.64
N ILE A 429 -7.86 -18.97 3.00
CA ILE A 429 -9.30 -19.30 3.10
C ILE A 429 -9.86 -19.76 1.76
N GLY A 430 -9.37 -19.22 0.66
CA GLY A 430 -9.73 -19.65 -0.70
C GLY A 430 -9.00 -20.91 -1.20
N HIS A 431 -8.19 -21.54 -0.35
CA HIS A 431 -7.34 -22.69 -0.67
C HIS A 431 -6.33 -22.43 -1.81
N HIS A 432 -5.90 -21.17 -1.95
CA HIS A 432 -4.92 -20.76 -2.96
C HIS A 432 -3.50 -20.91 -2.41
N ALA A 433 -2.60 -21.49 -3.21
CA ALA A 433 -1.17 -21.43 -2.88
C ALA A 433 -0.69 -19.97 -2.93
N ILE A 434 -0.08 -19.49 -1.85
CA ILE A 434 0.52 -18.15 -1.79
C ILE A 434 1.91 -18.24 -1.20
N PHE A 435 2.84 -17.47 -1.77
CA PHE A 435 4.24 -17.46 -1.35
C PHE A 435 4.64 -16.06 -0.86
N THR A 436 4.82 -15.90 0.44
CA THR A 436 5.31 -14.66 1.06
C THR A 436 6.64 -14.27 0.43
N HIS A 437 6.71 -13.06 -0.10
CA HIS A 437 7.91 -12.54 -0.78
C HIS A 437 9.12 -12.46 0.16
N ARG A 438 10.34 -12.42 -0.41
CA ARG A 438 11.62 -12.31 0.34
C ARG A 438 12.39 -11.00 0.10
N ASN A 439 11.88 -10.16 -0.78
CA ASN A 439 12.52 -8.93 -1.23
C ASN A 439 11.97 -7.72 -0.45
N SER A 440 12.34 -6.50 -0.83
CA SER A 440 11.95 -5.28 -0.11
C SER A 440 12.43 -5.32 1.36
N ILE A 441 11.62 -4.87 2.32
CA ILE A 441 12.00 -4.78 3.73
C ILE A 441 12.25 -6.13 4.41
N PHE A 442 11.94 -7.25 3.76
CA PHE A 442 12.23 -8.60 4.24
C PHE A 442 13.60 -9.11 3.77
N ALA A 443 14.26 -8.42 2.83
CA ALA A 443 15.54 -8.86 2.29
C ALA A 443 16.64 -8.80 3.34
N GLY A 444 17.18 -9.98 3.69
CA GLY A 444 18.20 -10.14 4.73
C GLY A 444 17.66 -10.02 6.16
N TYR A 445 16.33 -10.10 6.33
CA TYR A 445 15.63 -10.05 7.61
C TYR A 445 14.55 -11.14 7.66
N ILE A 446 14.97 -12.41 7.71
CA ILE A 446 14.09 -13.58 7.64
C ILE A 446 13.02 -13.58 8.74
N GLU A 447 13.33 -12.99 9.88
CA GLU A 447 12.42 -12.80 11.02
C GLU A 447 11.20 -11.93 10.67
N ARG A 448 11.34 -10.94 9.78
CA ARG A 448 10.21 -10.12 9.32
C ARG A 448 9.26 -10.92 8.43
N GLN A 449 9.82 -11.78 7.57
CA GLN A 449 9.04 -12.71 6.74
C GLN A 449 8.31 -13.73 7.62
N ALA A 450 8.99 -14.27 8.65
CA ALA A 450 8.39 -15.18 9.62
C ALA A 450 7.25 -14.51 10.41
N ALA A 451 7.43 -13.25 10.84
CA ALA A 451 6.45 -12.50 11.62
C ALA A 451 5.11 -12.35 10.88
N VAL A 452 5.12 -11.94 9.60
CA VAL A 452 3.88 -11.77 8.84
C VAL A 452 3.18 -13.11 8.56
N ILE A 453 3.95 -14.17 8.31
CA ILE A 453 3.40 -15.53 8.13
C ILE A 453 2.75 -16.02 9.42
N LYS A 454 3.43 -15.83 10.56
CA LYS A 454 2.92 -16.22 11.87
C LYS A 454 1.64 -15.45 12.19
N ALA A 455 1.64 -14.13 12.00
CA ALA A 455 0.45 -13.31 12.20
C ALA A 455 -0.74 -13.80 11.35
N ALA A 456 -0.50 -14.17 10.09
CA ALA A 456 -1.56 -14.72 9.23
C ALA A 456 -2.08 -16.07 9.74
N LYS A 457 -1.20 -16.97 10.18
CA LYS A 457 -1.59 -18.27 10.75
C LYS A 457 -2.31 -18.13 12.09
N ASP A 458 -1.87 -17.22 12.94
CA ASP A 458 -2.55 -16.92 14.22
C ASP A 458 -3.94 -16.36 13.96
N THR A 459 -4.12 -15.51 12.93
CA THR A 459 -5.45 -15.08 12.47
C THR A 459 -6.28 -16.26 11.97
N LEU A 460 -5.73 -17.13 11.11
CA LEU A 460 -6.45 -18.32 10.63
C LEU A 460 -6.92 -19.21 11.78
N ARG A 461 -6.07 -19.46 12.78
CA ARG A 461 -6.42 -20.27 13.95
C ARG A 461 -7.53 -19.64 14.80
N ARG A 462 -7.63 -18.31 14.83
CA ARG A 462 -8.73 -17.61 15.52
C ARG A 462 -10.07 -17.73 14.77
N ILE A 463 -10.05 -17.75 13.45
CA ILE A 463 -11.28 -17.73 12.62
C ILE A 463 -11.74 -19.13 12.18
N LEU A 464 -10.84 -20.12 12.13
CA LEU A 464 -11.13 -21.52 11.81
C LEU A 464 -11.06 -22.37 13.10
N PRO A 465 -12.20 -22.67 13.74
CA PRO A 465 -12.21 -23.33 15.04
C PRO A 465 -11.88 -24.82 14.98
N HIS A 466 -12.08 -25.47 13.82
CA HIS A 466 -11.73 -26.88 13.63
C HIS A 466 -10.28 -26.99 13.17
N GLU A 467 -9.49 -27.80 13.89
CA GLU A 467 -8.06 -27.95 13.61
C GLU A 467 -7.80 -28.47 12.18
N GLN A 468 -8.65 -29.35 11.65
CA GLN A 468 -8.51 -29.85 10.28
C GLN A 468 -8.67 -28.72 9.23
N ASP A 469 -9.65 -27.83 9.40
CA ASP A 469 -9.86 -26.68 8.51
C ASP A 469 -8.68 -25.70 8.59
N TYR A 470 -8.21 -25.43 9.81
CA TYR A 470 -7.01 -24.63 10.03
C TYR A 470 -5.81 -25.23 9.29
N GLN A 471 -5.54 -26.53 9.43
CA GLN A 471 -4.41 -27.18 8.77
C GLN A 471 -4.56 -27.16 7.24
N ARG A 472 -5.78 -27.35 6.71
CA ARG A 472 -6.07 -27.24 5.27
C ARG A 472 -5.76 -25.85 4.72
N ALA A 473 -6.11 -24.78 5.44
CA ALA A 473 -5.86 -23.40 5.01
C ALA A 473 -4.39 -22.99 5.23
N ALA A 474 -3.86 -23.20 6.43
CA ALA A 474 -2.55 -22.72 6.86
C ALA A 474 -1.38 -23.32 6.06
N ARG A 475 -1.51 -24.56 5.55
CA ARG A 475 -0.50 -25.20 4.69
C ARG A 475 -0.33 -24.51 3.33
N ASN A 476 -1.28 -23.67 2.92
CA ASN A 476 -1.22 -22.96 1.64
C ASN A 476 -0.41 -21.66 1.74
N ILE A 477 -0.06 -21.22 2.96
CA ILE A 477 0.84 -20.10 3.20
C ILE A 477 2.29 -20.61 3.16
N GLY A 478 2.93 -20.37 2.02
CA GLY A 478 4.33 -20.66 1.79
C GLY A 478 5.25 -19.44 1.86
N ALA A 479 6.54 -19.67 1.70
CA ALA A 479 7.56 -18.63 1.69
C ALA A 479 8.46 -18.74 0.46
N ALA A 480 8.82 -17.59 -0.10
CA ALA A 480 9.86 -17.50 -1.12
C ALA A 480 11.24 -17.45 -0.48
N ILE A 481 12.19 -18.17 -1.05
CA ILE A 481 13.62 -18.18 -0.72
C ILE A 481 14.44 -17.91 -1.99
N GLY A 482 15.73 -17.60 -1.84
CA GLY A 482 16.63 -17.37 -2.96
C GLY A 482 17.47 -18.59 -3.28
N CYS A 483 18.59 -18.35 -3.97
CA CYS A 483 19.59 -19.35 -4.30
C CYS A 483 21.01 -18.77 -4.26
N SER A 484 21.22 -17.63 -3.58
CA SER A 484 22.49 -16.89 -3.70
C SER A 484 23.64 -17.61 -3.01
N ASN A 485 23.35 -18.22 -1.85
CA ASN A 485 24.27 -19.03 -1.07
C ASN A 485 23.47 -20.20 -0.48
N VAL A 486 23.77 -21.43 -0.93
CA VAL A 486 23.03 -22.64 -0.56
C VAL A 486 22.90 -22.81 0.96
N ALA A 487 23.98 -22.60 1.72
CA ALA A 487 23.94 -22.78 3.17
C ALA A 487 23.02 -21.76 3.87
N ASP A 488 23.02 -20.51 3.40
CA ASP A 488 22.14 -19.47 3.94
C ASP A 488 20.68 -19.77 3.60
N GLU A 489 20.38 -20.22 2.38
CA GLU A 489 19.00 -20.51 1.97
C GLU A 489 18.44 -21.73 2.71
N VAL A 490 19.26 -22.76 2.99
CA VAL A 490 18.88 -23.88 3.85
C VAL A 490 18.62 -23.41 5.29
N ALA A 491 19.43 -22.51 5.82
CA ALA A 491 19.22 -21.92 7.15
C ALA A 491 17.93 -21.07 7.21
N ASP A 492 17.63 -20.29 6.17
CA ASP A 492 16.38 -19.53 6.04
C ASP A 492 15.17 -20.48 6.03
N VAL A 493 15.23 -21.59 5.28
CA VAL A 493 14.19 -22.63 5.27
C VAL A 493 14.01 -23.22 6.66
N ARG A 494 15.09 -23.59 7.34
CA ARG A 494 15.04 -24.12 8.71
C ARG A 494 14.36 -23.15 9.66
N TYR A 495 14.77 -21.88 9.63
CA TYR A 495 14.21 -20.84 10.47
C TYR A 495 12.70 -20.68 10.24
N LEU A 496 12.25 -20.59 8.99
CA LEU A 496 10.83 -20.47 8.66
C LEU A 496 10.03 -21.74 9.00
N TYR A 497 10.64 -22.91 8.82
CA TYR A 497 10.05 -24.20 9.16
C TYR A 497 9.78 -24.32 10.66
N GLU A 498 10.73 -23.90 11.50
CA GLU A 498 10.66 -23.97 12.95
C GLU A 498 9.84 -22.82 13.56
N GLN A 499 10.11 -21.58 13.16
CA GLN A 499 9.57 -20.38 13.83
C GLN A 499 8.19 -19.97 13.31
N ALA A 500 7.88 -20.28 12.05
CA ALA A 500 6.61 -19.91 11.41
C ALA A 500 5.83 -21.14 10.89
N GLY A 501 6.31 -22.36 11.15
CA GLY A 501 5.64 -23.60 10.76
C GLY A 501 5.45 -23.72 9.24
N VAL A 502 6.33 -23.12 8.43
CA VAL A 502 6.21 -23.16 6.97
C VAL A 502 6.52 -24.56 6.46
N ARG A 503 5.72 -25.04 5.51
CA ARG A 503 5.87 -26.34 4.85
C ARG A 503 5.90 -26.23 3.33
N LEU A 504 5.48 -25.08 2.78
CA LEU A 504 5.48 -24.80 1.35
C LEU A 504 6.56 -23.75 1.07
N PHE A 505 7.55 -24.10 0.27
CA PHE A 505 8.66 -23.22 -0.09
C PHE A 505 8.73 -23.03 -1.60
N ARG A 506 9.19 -21.86 -2.03
CA ARG A 506 9.52 -21.58 -3.43
C ARG A 506 10.91 -20.98 -3.55
N ILE A 507 11.80 -21.64 -4.27
CA ILE A 507 13.03 -20.99 -4.75
C ILE A 507 12.61 -19.99 -5.83
N TYR A 508 12.62 -18.71 -5.48
CA TYR A 508 12.16 -17.60 -6.30
C TYR A 508 13.34 -16.89 -6.95
N THR A 509 13.66 -17.28 -8.17
CA THR A 509 14.78 -16.77 -8.96
C THR A 509 14.44 -16.87 -10.44
N ILE A 510 15.04 -16.00 -11.24
CA ILE A 510 14.75 -15.88 -12.68
C ILE A 510 15.85 -16.45 -13.57
N ASN A 511 16.90 -17.04 -12.97
CA ASN A 511 18.13 -17.40 -13.66
C ASN A 511 18.31 -18.92 -13.77
N SER A 512 18.91 -19.38 -14.88
CA SER A 512 19.38 -20.77 -15.08
C SER A 512 20.65 -21.09 -14.26
N ASP A 513 20.76 -20.49 -13.08
CA ASP A 513 21.94 -20.59 -12.23
C ASP A 513 22.07 -22.02 -11.67
N PRO A 514 23.23 -22.69 -11.77
CA PRO A 514 23.42 -24.02 -11.19
C PRO A 514 23.11 -24.06 -9.69
N ARG A 515 23.31 -22.94 -8.99
CA ARG A 515 22.98 -22.81 -7.56
C ARG A 515 21.50 -23.02 -7.26
N VAL A 516 20.62 -22.88 -8.24
CA VAL A 516 19.18 -23.21 -8.08
C VAL A 516 19.03 -24.71 -7.82
N ILE A 517 19.70 -25.53 -8.63
CA ILE A 517 19.70 -26.99 -8.48
C ILE A 517 20.37 -27.37 -7.17
N ASP A 518 21.55 -26.79 -6.88
CA ASP A 518 22.29 -27.08 -5.64
C ASP A 518 21.48 -26.72 -4.39
N ALA A 519 20.81 -25.55 -4.39
CA ALA A 519 19.95 -25.14 -3.28
C ALA A 519 18.75 -26.08 -3.14
N ALA A 520 18.10 -26.43 -4.25
CA ALA A 520 16.96 -27.33 -4.24
C ALA A 520 17.32 -28.72 -3.71
N ALA A 521 18.45 -29.29 -4.17
CA ALA A 521 18.99 -30.56 -3.71
C ALA A 521 19.34 -30.52 -2.22
N ALA A 522 20.03 -29.46 -1.75
CA ALA A 522 20.40 -29.32 -0.35
C ALA A 522 19.19 -29.20 0.58
N ILE A 523 18.19 -28.41 0.17
CA ILE A 523 16.92 -28.28 0.91
C ILE A 523 16.18 -29.63 0.93
N ARG A 524 16.09 -30.33 -0.20
CA ARG A 524 15.46 -31.66 -0.24
C ARG A 524 16.21 -32.67 0.63
N ALA A 525 17.54 -32.63 0.65
CA ALA A 525 18.36 -33.52 1.46
C ALA A 525 18.15 -33.30 2.97
N GLU A 526 17.94 -32.05 3.41
CA GLU A 526 17.72 -31.75 4.82
C GLU A 526 16.28 -32.05 5.27
N PHE A 527 15.28 -31.62 4.51
CA PHE A 527 13.89 -31.65 4.95
C PHE A 527 13.10 -32.84 4.40
N GLY A 528 13.65 -33.60 3.45
CA GLY A 528 12.98 -34.76 2.86
C GLY A 528 11.58 -34.41 2.37
N ASP A 529 10.60 -35.25 2.68
CA ASP A 529 9.21 -35.05 2.27
C ASP A 529 8.36 -34.23 3.24
N ASP A 530 8.93 -33.74 4.34
CA ASP A 530 8.23 -32.91 5.32
C ASP A 530 7.84 -31.54 4.76
N ILE A 531 8.44 -31.15 3.63
CA ILE A 531 8.13 -29.91 2.91
C ILE A 531 7.73 -30.17 1.46
N GLU A 532 7.06 -29.18 0.90
CA GLU A 532 6.85 -29.00 -0.53
C GLU A 532 7.82 -27.93 -1.06
N LEU A 533 8.56 -28.27 -2.11
CA LEU A 533 9.53 -27.40 -2.73
C LEU A 533 9.13 -27.08 -4.17
N PHE A 534 8.69 -25.85 -4.37
CA PHE A 534 8.46 -25.29 -5.70
C PHE A 534 9.72 -24.56 -6.17
N VAL A 535 9.93 -24.52 -7.48
CA VAL A 535 11.08 -23.82 -8.06
C VAL A 535 10.62 -22.99 -9.25
N GLY A 536 11.02 -21.74 -9.28
CA GLY A 536 10.97 -20.95 -10.50
C GLY A 536 10.91 -19.44 -10.26
N GLN A 537 11.04 -18.66 -11.33
CA GLN A 537 10.86 -19.05 -12.72
C GLN A 537 11.94 -19.99 -13.29
N VAL A 538 11.50 -21.09 -13.90
CA VAL A 538 12.38 -22.00 -14.66
C VAL A 538 12.77 -21.36 -15.99
N SER A 539 13.98 -21.63 -16.47
CA SER A 539 14.51 -21.08 -17.71
C SER A 539 14.06 -21.85 -18.94
N ASP A 540 14.06 -23.18 -18.85
CA ASP A 540 13.86 -24.08 -19.97
C ASP A 540 13.57 -25.50 -19.48
N LYS A 541 13.27 -26.40 -20.44
CA LYS A 541 12.97 -27.80 -20.17
C LYS A 541 14.17 -28.59 -19.64
N ALA A 542 15.41 -28.23 -19.97
CA ALA A 542 16.59 -28.94 -19.48
C ALA A 542 16.75 -28.72 -17.96
N GLN A 543 16.63 -27.47 -17.51
CA GLN A 543 16.59 -27.15 -16.09
C GLN A 543 15.43 -27.87 -15.39
N CYS A 544 14.25 -27.94 -16.03
CA CYS A 544 13.12 -28.68 -15.47
C CYS A 544 13.43 -30.15 -15.22
N LEU A 545 14.18 -30.82 -16.12
CA LEU A 545 14.59 -32.22 -15.95
C LEU A 545 15.53 -32.42 -14.77
N GLU A 546 16.46 -31.49 -14.55
CA GLU A 546 17.34 -31.51 -13.37
C GLU A 546 16.55 -31.31 -12.07
N LEU A 547 15.54 -30.43 -12.09
CA LEU A 547 14.71 -30.14 -10.92
C LEU A 547 13.79 -31.29 -10.51
N ILE A 548 13.40 -32.16 -11.43
CA ILE A 548 12.61 -33.38 -11.12
C ILE A 548 13.49 -34.61 -10.91
N ALA A 549 14.81 -34.49 -10.96
CA ALA A 549 15.71 -35.60 -10.73
C ALA A 549 15.54 -36.18 -9.31
N PRO A 550 15.86 -37.47 -9.08
CA PRO A 550 15.56 -38.16 -7.83
C PRO A 550 16.16 -37.54 -6.55
N ASP A 551 17.23 -36.76 -6.69
CA ASP A 551 17.93 -36.03 -5.64
C ASP A 551 17.27 -34.68 -5.30
N VAL A 552 16.64 -34.02 -6.28
CA VAL A 552 15.97 -32.72 -6.09
C VAL A 552 14.47 -32.89 -5.79
N ARG A 553 13.77 -33.66 -6.62
CA ARG A 553 12.32 -33.94 -6.54
C ARG A 553 11.48 -32.69 -6.29
N ALA A 554 11.56 -31.68 -7.14
CA ALA A 554 10.71 -30.50 -7.02
C ALA A 554 9.21 -30.89 -7.09
N ASP A 555 8.39 -30.31 -6.22
CA ASP A 555 6.93 -30.55 -6.17
C ASP A 555 6.16 -29.67 -7.16
N GLY A 556 6.76 -28.56 -7.60
CA GLY A 556 6.21 -27.72 -8.64
C GLY A 556 7.23 -26.84 -9.35
N LEU A 557 6.95 -26.55 -10.61
CA LEU A 557 7.79 -25.75 -11.51
C LEU A 557 7.00 -24.53 -11.98
N PHE A 558 7.55 -23.34 -11.75
CA PHE A 558 6.96 -22.07 -12.15
C PHE A 558 7.54 -21.58 -13.47
N PHE A 559 6.69 -21.35 -14.45
CA PHE A 559 6.97 -20.68 -15.72
C PHE A 559 6.51 -19.22 -15.62
N GLY A 560 7.27 -18.25 -16.14
CA GLY A 560 6.86 -16.84 -15.99
C GLY A 560 7.91 -15.76 -16.13
N HIS A 561 8.93 -15.98 -16.96
CA HIS A 561 10.00 -15.03 -17.21
C HIS A 561 9.55 -13.95 -18.22
N GLY A 562 9.89 -12.68 -17.98
CA GLY A 562 9.62 -11.58 -18.95
C GLY A 562 8.16 -11.11 -19.10
N GLY A 563 7.16 -11.93 -18.76
CA GLY A 563 5.73 -11.61 -18.98
C GLY A 563 5.09 -10.67 -17.95
N GLY A 564 5.76 -10.40 -16.83
CA GLY A 564 5.22 -9.56 -15.76
C GLY A 564 5.11 -8.07 -16.16
N ARG A 565 4.02 -7.38 -15.80
CA ARG A 565 3.83 -5.96 -16.14
C ARG A 565 4.93 -5.01 -15.65
N GLN A 566 5.54 -5.33 -14.50
CA GLN A 566 6.67 -4.56 -13.95
C GLN A 566 8.03 -5.14 -14.29
N CYS A 567 8.09 -6.24 -15.04
CA CYS A 567 9.31 -6.85 -15.53
C CYS A 567 9.81 -6.07 -16.75
N THR A 568 11.12 -5.96 -16.88
CA THR A 568 11.78 -5.43 -18.08
C THR A 568 12.78 -6.43 -18.67
N SER A 569 12.82 -7.69 -18.19
CA SER A 569 13.74 -8.71 -18.68
C SER A 569 13.50 -9.04 -20.16
N ALA A 570 12.24 -9.06 -20.62
CA ALA A 570 11.93 -9.25 -22.04
C ALA A 570 12.46 -8.09 -22.92
N THR A 571 12.42 -6.85 -22.43
CA THR A 571 12.90 -5.69 -23.20
C THR A 571 14.42 -5.50 -23.11
N ASN A 572 15.03 -5.86 -21.97
CA ASN A 572 16.44 -5.59 -21.69
C ASN A 572 17.36 -6.77 -22.03
N GLY A 573 16.85 -7.99 -21.90
CA GLY A 573 17.61 -9.23 -22.09
C GLY A 573 17.00 -10.20 -23.11
N MET A 574 15.87 -9.83 -23.74
CA MET A 574 15.15 -10.66 -24.73
C MET A 574 14.72 -12.04 -24.21
N ALA A 575 14.63 -12.21 -22.89
CA ALA A 575 14.20 -13.45 -22.26
C ALA A 575 12.72 -13.36 -21.90
N VAL A 576 11.92 -14.32 -22.38
CA VAL A 576 10.49 -14.43 -22.10
C VAL A 576 10.11 -15.90 -22.07
N THR A 577 9.34 -16.30 -21.06
CA THR A 577 8.73 -17.63 -21.07
C THR A 577 7.72 -17.69 -22.20
N THR A 578 7.84 -18.70 -23.03
CA THR A 578 6.98 -18.89 -24.19
C THR A 578 5.92 -19.94 -23.93
N LEU A 579 4.85 -19.97 -24.73
CA LEU A 579 3.84 -21.03 -24.61
C LEU A 579 4.42 -22.39 -25.02
N GLU A 580 5.44 -22.38 -25.89
CA GLU A 580 6.22 -23.50 -26.38
C GLU A 580 6.94 -24.23 -25.26
N GLU A 581 7.56 -23.49 -24.34
CA GLU A 581 8.25 -24.06 -23.18
C GLU A 581 7.27 -24.74 -22.22
N VAL A 582 6.16 -24.05 -21.92
CA VAL A 582 5.10 -24.60 -21.06
C VAL A 582 4.52 -25.87 -21.69
N TYR A 583 4.14 -25.79 -22.96
CA TYR A 583 3.54 -26.90 -23.70
C TYR A 583 4.48 -28.10 -23.86
N GLY A 584 5.76 -27.83 -24.11
CA GLY A 584 6.78 -28.88 -24.22
C GLY A 584 7.00 -29.64 -22.90
N VAL A 585 6.62 -29.06 -21.76
CA VAL A 585 6.68 -29.70 -20.44
C VAL A 585 5.35 -30.33 -20.05
N THR A 586 4.20 -29.71 -20.34
CA THR A 586 2.89 -30.29 -20.01
C THR A 586 2.55 -31.54 -20.83
N THR A 587 3.14 -31.69 -22.01
CA THR A 587 2.95 -32.87 -22.89
C THR A 587 3.99 -33.98 -22.71
N ASP A 588 4.88 -33.87 -21.71
CA ASP A 588 5.94 -34.85 -21.47
C ASP A 588 5.66 -35.62 -20.17
N GLU A 589 5.48 -36.94 -20.33
CA GLU A 589 5.05 -37.85 -19.25
C GLU A 589 5.97 -37.83 -18.03
N ARG A 590 7.25 -37.49 -18.23
CA ARG A 590 8.22 -37.40 -17.14
C ARG A 590 7.81 -36.32 -16.14
N PHE A 591 7.00 -35.36 -16.52
CA PHE A 591 6.53 -34.30 -15.63
C PHE A 591 5.18 -34.58 -14.99
N ASN A 592 4.51 -35.72 -15.25
CA ASN A 592 3.16 -35.98 -14.71
C ASN A 592 3.04 -35.94 -13.19
N HIS A 593 4.14 -36.16 -12.47
CA HIS A 593 4.20 -36.17 -11.01
C HIS A 593 4.54 -34.80 -10.39
N VAL A 594 4.83 -33.78 -11.19
CA VAL A 594 5.17 -32.43 -10.73
C VAL A 594 4.08 -31.42 -11.12
N THR A 595 3.87 -30.41 -10.29
CA THR A 595 2.94 -29.32 -10.64
C THR A 595 3.56 -28.40 -11.68
N ILE A 596 2.82 -28.09 -12.74
CA ILE A 596 3.20 -27.06 -13.72
C ILE A 596 2.41 -25.79 -13.42
N ALA A 597 3.12 -24.74 -13.02
CA ALA A 597 2.55 -23.45 -12.66
C ALA A 597 2.96 -22.36 -13.65
N VAL A 598 2.02 -21.46 -13.99
CA VAL A 598 2.30 -20.29 -14.84
C VAL A 598 2.04 -19.01 -14.03
N GLU A 599 2.96 -18.05 -14.13
CA GLU A 599 2.92 -16.76 -13.46
C GLU A 599 3.32 -15.62 -14.40
N GLY A 600 2.69 -14.46 -14.28
CA GLY A 600 3.03 -13.28 -15.09
C GLY A 600 2.43 -13.33 -16.51
N GLY A 601 2.07 -12.16 -17.05
CA GLY A 601 1.44 -12.05 -18.37
C GLY A 601 -0.01 -12.55 -18.47
N ILE A 602 -0.54 -13.16 -17.41
CA ILE A 602 -1.90 -13.74 -17.41
C ILE A 602 -2.97 -12.64 -17.28
N GLY A 603 -3.86 -12.61 -18.27
CA GLY A 603 -5.06 -11.75 -18.29
C GLY A 603 -6.23 -12.35 -17.48
N THR A 604 -7.44 -11.98 -17.86
CA THR A 604 -8.68 -12.54 -17.26
C THR A 604 -9.06 -13.92 -17.80
N SER A 605 -8.56 -14.29 -18.97
CA SER A 605 -8.83 -15.59 -19.59
C SER A 605 -7.73 -16.58 -19.23
N MET A 606 -8.11 -17.70 -18.62
CA MET A 606 -7.18 -18.79 -18.24
C MET A 606 -7.54 -20.14 -18.83
N GLY A 607 -8.69 -20.26 -19.51
CA GLY A 607 -9.16 -21.53 -20.04
C GLY A 607 -8.17 -22.21 -20.98
N HIS A 608 -7.43 -21.43 -21.76
CA HIS A 608 -6.38 -21.96 -22.63
C HIS A 608 -5.23 -22.62 -21.84
N LEU A 609 -4.81 -22.06 -20.69
CA LEU A 609 -3.78 -22.67 -19.84
C LEU A 609 -4.27 -23.97 -19.21
N LEU A 610 -5.51 -24.00 -18.74
CA LEU A 610 -6.12 -25.22 -18.19
C LEU A 610 -6.23 -26.32 -19.26
N LEU A 611 -6.58 -25.96 -20.49
CA LEU A 611 -6.64 -26.89 -21.62
C LEU A 611 -5.26 -27.41 -22.05
N MET A 612 -4.19 -26.62 -21.88
CA MET A 612 -2.79 -27.04 -22.11
C MET A 612 -2.22 -27.90 -20.96
N GLY A 613 -3.01 -28.22 -19.94
CA GLY A 613 -2.57 -29.02 -18.80
C GLY A 613 -1.82 -28.25 -17.70
N VAL A 614 -1.87 -26.91 -17.68
CA VAL A 614 -1.32 -26.13 -16.56
C VAL A 614 -2.15 -26.38 -15.30
N ASP A 615 -1.48 -26.70 -14.18
CA ASP A 615 -2.15 -27.05 -12.93
C ASP A 615 -2.47 -25.84 -12.05
N LEU A 616 -1.57 -24.84 -12.06
CA LEU A 616 -1.62 -23.68 -11.18
C LEU A 616 -1.38 -22.39 -11.97
N ILE A 617 -2.25 -21.40 -11.79
CA ILE A 617 -2.19 -20.09 -12.44
C ILE A 617 -2.04 -19.03 -11.36
N SER A 618 -0.87 -18.40 -11.29
CA SER A 618 -0.50 -17.44 -10.26
C SER A 618 -0.78 -15.99 -10.68
N TYR A 619 -1.58 -15.29 -9.88
CA TYR A 619 -1.95 -13.89 -10.08
C TYR A 619 -1.22 -12.95 -9.14
N ASN A 620 -0.58 -11.92 -9.70
CA ASN A 620 0.01 -10.82 -8.94
C ASN A 620 -0.71 -9.51 -9.27
N GLN A 621 -0.47 -8.99 -10.48
CA GLN A 621 -0.96 -7.69 -10.93
C GLN A 621 -2.46 -7.49 -10.73
N GLN A 622 -3.26 -8.54 -10.93
CA GLN A 622 -4.70 -8.42 -10.89
C GLN A 622 -5.24 -8.24 -9.46
N LEU A 623 -4.41 -8.53 -8.45
CA LEU A 623 -4.76 -8.48 -7.04
C LEU A 623 -4.08 -7.30 -6.30
N ALA A 624 -3.12 -6.61 -6.93
CA ALA A 624 -2.59 -5.32 -6.44
C ALA A 624 -3.43 -4.17 -7.01
N ARG A 625 -4.51 -3.78 -6.35
CA ARG A 625 -5.49 -2.82 -6.91
C ARG A 625 -6.14 -1.90 -5.86
N CYS A 626 -5.40 -1.55 -4.81
CA CYS A 626 -5.94 -0.76 -3.70
C CYS A 626 -7.16 -1.43 -3.06
N ILE A 627 -6.96 -2.66 -2.58
CA ILE A 627 -7.98 -3.51 -1.97
C ILE A 627 -7.86 -3.49 -0.45
N ILE A 628 -8.96 -3.73 0.26
CA ILE A 628 -9.01 -3.60 1.73
C ILE A 628 -7.98 -4.48 2.45
N GLU A 629 -7.60 -5.63 1.88
CA GLU A 629 -6.58 -6.53 2.41
C GLU A 629 -5.16 -5.94 2.38
N GLN A 630 -4.97 -4.82 1.68
CA GLN A 630 -3.73 -4.05 1.64
C GLN A 630 -3.75 -2.87 2.63
N GLY A 631 -4.47 -3.07 3.74
CA GLY A 631 -4.47 -2.16 4.88
C GLY A 631 -5.21 -0.85 4.65
N ASP A 632 -6.09 -0.77 3.63
CA ASP A 632 -7.11 0.28 3.37
C ASP A 632 -6.59 1.75 3.38
N ILE A 633 -5.28 1.96 3.34
CA ILE A 633 -4.63 3.26 3.16
C ILE A 633 -3.95 3.29 1.80
N TYR A 634 -4.01 4.43 1.11
CA TYR A 634 -3.47 4.64 -0.24
C TYR A 634 -2.93 6.06 -0.42
N PHE A 635 -2.21 6.32 -1.51
CA PHE A 635 -1.68 7.65 -1.83
C PHE A 635 -2.40 8.29 -3.01
N GLU A 636 -2.26 9.60 -3.17
CA GLU A 636 -2.65 10.30 -4.38
C GLU A 636 -1.46 10.45 -5.35
N HIS A 637 -1.62 9.94 -6.57
CA HIS A 637 -0.70 10.20 -7.66
C HIS A 637 -0.90 11.61 -8.24
N LYS A 638 0.14 12.23 -8.81
CA LYS A 638 0.08 13.57 -9.46
C LYS A 638 -1.00 13.73 -10.54
N SER A 639 -1.53 12.62 -11.06
CA SER A 639 -2.67 12.62 -11.97
C SER A 639 -4.03 12.80 -11.29
N GLY A 640 -4.09 13.00 -9.96
CA GLY A 640 -5.33 13.07 -9.17
C GLY A 640 -6.01 11.71 -8.98
N LYS A 641 -5.25 10.61 -9.09
CA LYS A 641 -5.80 9.24 -8.95
C LYS A 641 -5.24 8.58 -7.71
N VAL A 642 -6.10 7.89 -6.97
CA VAL A 642 -5.71 7.07 -5.82
C VAL A 642 -4.90 5.87 -6.29
N CYS A 643 -3.79 5.59 -5.61
CA CYS A 643 -2.89 4.52 -5.97
C CYS A 643 -2.13 3.92 -4.78
N MET A 644 -1.51 2.77 -5.04
CA MET A 644 -0.49 2.18 -4.18
C MET A 644 0.78 1.92 -4.99
N PRO A 645 1.98 1.97 -4.37
CA PRO A 645 3.21 1.52 -5.00
C PRO A 645 3.11 0.04 -5.41
N TYR A 646 3.53 -0.26 -6.65
CA TYR A 646 3.56 -1.60 -7.20
C TYR A 646 4.81 -1.77 -8.04
N HIS A 647 5.93 -1.97 -7.36
CA HIS A 647 7.24 -2.05 -7.97
C HIS A 647 7.57 -3.49 -8.42
N GLY A 648 8.40 -3.62 -9.46
CA GLY A 648 9.00 -4.91 -9.80
C GLY A 648 9.97 -5.38 -8.71
N SER A 649 10.07 -6.68 -8.46
CA SER A 649 10.95 -7.26 -7.44
C SER A 649 12.44 -6.94 -7.64
N ALA A 650 12.86 -6.63 -8.88
CA ALA A 650 14.21 -6.19 -9.23
C ALA A 650 14.25 -4.75 -9.77
N SER A 651 13.31 -3.91 -9.34
CA SER A 651 13.24 -2.50 -9.74
C SER A 651 14.05 -1.59 -8.82
N ALA A 652 14.32 -0.37 -9.29
CA ALA A 652 15.09 0.60 -8.51
C ALA A 652 14.50 0.89 -7.12
N PRO A 653 13.18 1.15 -6.93
CA PRO A 653 12.61 1.34 -5.60
C PRO A 653 12.84 0.15 -4.66
N THR A 654 12.56 -1.08 -5.12
CA THR A 654 12.79 -2.29 -4.31
C THR A 654 14.26 -2.40 -3.90
N MET A 655 15.19 -2.17 -4.82
CA MET A 655 16.62 -2.22 -4.53
C MET A 655 17.08 -1.12 -3.58
N ILE A 656 16.49 0.07 -3.65
CA ILE A 656 16.75 1.18 -2.72
C ILE A 656 16.30 0.79 -1.31
N ILE A 657 15.09 0.22 -1.17
CA ILE A 657 14.58 -0.29 0.11
C ILE A 657 15.52 -1.34 0.70
N GLU A 658 15.92 -2.33 -0.11
CA GLU A 658 16.84 -3.39 0.32
C GLU A 658 18.24 -2.87 0.69
N SER A 659 18.63 -1.70 0.20
CA SER A 659 19.92 -1.08 0.52
C SER A 659 19.98 -0.49 1.93
N ALA A 660 18.83 -0.38 2.62
CA ALA A 660 18.81 -0.11 4.04
C ALA A 660 19.51 -1.22 4.85
N ASN A 661 19.58 -2.45 4.31
CA ASN A 661 20.42 -3.51 4.86
C ASN A 661 21.89 -3.31 4.42
N PRO A 662 22.84 -3.08 5.35
CA PRO A 662 24.25 -2.81 5.00
C PRO A 662 24.92 -3.92 4.19
N THR A 663 24.52 -5.18 4.38
CA THR A 663 25.07 -6.34 3.67
C THR A 663 24.62 -6.39 2.21
N LEU A 664 23.40 -5.89 1.93
CA LEU A 664 22.82 -5.84 0.59
C LEU A 664 23.15 -4.54 -0.14
N ALA A 665 23.42 -3.44 0.57
CA ALA A 665 23.74 -2.14 -0.02
C ALA A 665 24.80 -2.22 -1.13
N ARG A 666 25.87 -3.00 -0.93
CA ARG A 666 26.93 -3.19 -1.94
C ARG A 666 26.51 -4.01 -3.16
N LYS A 667 25.54 -4.92 -2.98
CA LYS A 667 24.95 -5.73 -4.06
C LYS A 667 23.90 -4.93 -4.84
N ARG A 668 23.24 -3.97 -4.19
CA ARG A 668 22.15 -3.19 -4.78
C ARG A 668 22.60 -1.86 -5.38
N LEU A 669 23.57 -1.18 -4.79
CA LEU A 669 24.03 0.15 -5.21
C LEU A 669 25.49 0.13 -5.72
N ARG A 670 25.78 1.01 -6.67
CA ARG A 670 27.14 1.40 -7.08
C ARG A 670 27.69 2.45 -6.11
N PRO A 671 29.02 2.68 -6.06
CA PRO A 671 29.61 3.71 -5.18
C PRO A 671 29.00 5.11 -5.37
N GLY A 672 28.55 5.45 -6.59
CA GLY A 672 27.84 6.70 -6.89
C GLY A 672 26.32 6.66 -6.65
N GLY A 673 25.80 5.73 -5.86
CA GLY A 673 24.38 5.65 -5.47
C GLY A 673 23.42 5.06 -6.51
N ARG A 674 23.84 4.82 -7.76
CA ARG A 674 22.99 4.20 -8.79
C ARG A 674 22.74 2.71 -8.51
N THR A 675 21.53 2.24 -8.76
CA THR A 675 21.16 0.83 -8.63
C THR A 675 21.89 -0.06 -9.67
N ARG A 676 22.18 -1.31 -9.30
CA ARG A 676 22.84 -2.33 -10.15
C ARG A 676 21.81 -3.28 -10.77
N ASN A 677 22.02 -3.77 -11.99
CA ASN A 677 21.27 -4.91 -12.58
C ASN A 677 19.74 -4.79 -12.44
N VAL A 678 19.19 -3.62 -12.80
CA VAL A 678 17.74 -3.35 -12.70
C VAL A 678 17.00 -4.10 -13.81
N GLU A 679 16.06 -4.96 -13.41
CA GLU A 679 15.23 -5.78 -14.31
C GLU A 679 13.72 -5.62 -14.05
N GLY A 680 13.37 -4.55 -13.34
CA GLY A 680 12.00 -4.12 -13.19
C GLY A 680 11.87 -2.61 -13.19
N LYS A 681 10.64 -2.13 -13.36
CA LYS A 681 10.33 -0.70 -13.32
C LYS A 681 9.59 -0.32 -12.03
N ALA A 682 9.76 0.94 -11.65
CA ALA A 682 8.87 1.60 -10.71
C ALA A 682 7.46 1.70 -11.32
N GLY A 683 6.45 1.82 -10.48
CA GLY A 683 5.09 1.99 -10.95
C GLY A 683 4.06 1.87 -9.85
N TYR A 684 2.82 2.11 -10.25
CA TYR A 684 1.67 2.17 -9.36
C TYR A 684 0.55 1.27 -9.85
N ARG A 685 -0.30 0.90 -8.90
CA ARG A 685 -1.62 0.37 -9.19
C ARG A 685 -2.65 1.36 -8.68
N PHE A 686 -3.56 1.72 -9.57
CA PHE A 686 -4.62 2.66 -9.29
C PHE A 686 -5.84 1.93 -8.75
N PHE A 687 -6.56 2.60 -7.86
CA PHE A 687 -7.87 2.17 -7.39
C PHE A 687 -8.84 2.00 -8.56
N GLU A 688 -9.69 0.97 -8.48
CA GLU A 688 -10.75 0.70 -9.44
C GLU A 688 -12.09 0.61 -8.71
N GLU A 689 -13.05 1.46 -9.07
CA GLU A 689 -14.31 1.67 -8.35
C GLU A 689 -15.13 0.41 -8.08
N LYS A 690 -15.03 -0.61 -8.95
CA LYS A 690 -15.76 -1.87 -8.83
C LYS A 690 -15.11 -2.88 -7.87
N ALA A 691 -13.89 -2.65 -7.45
CA ALA A 691 -13.13 -3.64 -6.70
C ALA A 691 -12.54 -3.08 -5.43
N ASN A 692 -13.07 -3.57 -4.32
CA ASN A 692 -12.81 -3.03 -2.99
C ASN A 692 -12.12 -4.06 -2.09
N SER A 693 -12.21 -5.35 -2.45
CA SER A 693 -11.51 -6.47 -1.84
C SER A 693 -10.95 -7.38 -2.93
N MET A 694 -9.84 -8.08 -2.67
CA MET A 694 -9.32 -9.09 -3.61
C MET A 694 -10.32 -10.19 -3.94
N VAL A 695 -11.27 -10.49 -3.04
CA VAL A 695 -12.22 -11.59 -3.23
C VAL A 695 -13.12 -11.36 -4.45
N PHE A 696 -13.40 -10.09 -4.79
CA PHE A 696 -14.11 -9.73 -6.02
C PHE A 696 -13.39 -10.28 -7.26
N TYR A 697 -12.07 -10.10 -7.33
CA TYR A 697 -11.25 -10.56 -8.44
C TYR A 697 -11.09 -12.07 -8.44
N LEU A 698 -10.85 -12.68 -7.29
CA LEU A 698 -10.76 -14.13 -7.18
C LEU A 698 -12.04 -14.83 -7.64
N ASN A 699 -13.21 -14.36 -7.19
CA ASN A 699 -14.49 -14.91 -7.63
C ASN A 699 -14.72 -14.69 -9.14
N THR A 700 -14.32 -13.52 -9.66
CA THR A 700 -14.38 -13.25 -11.11
C THR A 700 -13.53 -14.25 -11.90
N PHE A 701 -12.30 -14.53 -11.47
CA PHE A 701 -11.43 -15.48 -12.15
C PHE A 701 -11.93 -16.91 -12.04
N LYS A 702 -12.45 -17.32 -10.88
CA LYS A 702 -13.13 -18.62 -10.71
C LYS A 702 -14.29 -18.76 -11.68
N HIS A 703 -15.14 -17.74 -11.84
CA HIS A 703 -16.25 -17.80 -12.79
C HIS A 703 -15.79 -17.88 -14.25
N TYR A 704 -14.71 -17.20 -14.63
CA TYR A 704 -14.15 -17.32 -15.98
C TYR A 704 -13.55 -18.71 -16.23
N ALA A 705 -12.89 -19.32 -15.24
CA ALA A 705 -12.39 -20.68 -15.33
C ALA A 705 -13.54 -21.70 -15.43
N ALA A 706 -14.56 -21.58 -14.56
CA ALA A 706 -15.74 -22.43 -14.59
C ALA A 706 -16.54 -22.28 -15.89
N ARG A 707 -16.51 -21.11 -16.52
CA ARG A 707 -17.07 -20.91 -17.85
C ARG A 707 -16.40 -21.81 -18.88
N THR A 708 -15.07 -21.96 -18.82
CA THR A 708 -14.33 -22.89 -19.67
C THR A 708 -14.78 -24.33 -19.46
N LEU A 709 -14.90 -24.78 -18.21
CA LEU A 709 -15.39 -26.13 -17.89
C LEU A 709 -16.79 -26.36 -18.51
N ALA A 710 -17.69 -25.40 -18.32
CA ALA A 710 -19.05 -25.48 -18.86
C ALA A 710 -19.09 -25.45 -20.40
N ASP A 711 -18.18 -24.74 -21.06
CA ASP A 711 -18.14 -24.67 -22.53
C ASP A 711 -17.66 -25.97 -23.18
N VAL A 712 -16.81 -26.74 -22.50
CA VAL A 712 -16.44 -28.11 -22.92
C VAL A 712 -17.34 -29.19 -22.32
N GLY A 713 -18.28 -28.81 -21.45
CA GLY A 713 -19.28 -29.71 -20.88
C GLY A 713 -18.78 -30.60 -19.75
N VAL A 714 -17.79 -30.13 -18.98
CA VAL A 714 -17.24 -30.83 -17.82
C VAL A 714 -17.50 -30.05 -16.54
N THR A 715 -17.52 -30.72 -15.39
CA THR A 715 -17.85 -30.09 -14.10
C THR A 715 -16.65 -29.71 -13.25
N ASP A 716 -15.51 -30.39 -13.45
CA ASP A 716 -14.31 -30.26 -12.61
C ASP A 716 -13.02 -30.56 -13.40
N MET A 717 -11.87 -30.41 -12.73
CA MET A 717 -10.56 -30.64 -13.31
C MET A 717 -10.28 -32.11 -13.70
N ALA A 718 -10.89 -33.08 -13.02
CA ALA A 718 -10.70 -34.48 -13.37
C ALA A 718 -11.40 -34.80 -14.70
N GLU A 719 -12.67 -34.39 -14.83
CA GLU A 719 -13.40 -34.49 -16.09
C GLU A 719 -12.74 -33.67 -17.22
N LEU A 720 -12.15 -32.51 -16.90
CA LEU A 720 -11.39 -31.73 -17.89
C LEU A 720 -10.19 -32.51 -18.43
N ARG A 721 -9.41 -33.16 -17.57
CA ARG A 721 -8.24 -33.94 -18.00
C ARG A 721 -8.65 -35.15 -18.84
N ASP A 722 -9.71 -35.86 -18.44
CA ASP A 722 -10.27 -36.96 -19.25
C ASP A 722 -10.74 -36.46 -20.62
N PHE A 723 -11.48 -35.35 -20.64
CA PHE A 723 -11.98 -34.75 -21.86
C PHE A 723 -10.85 -34.39 -22.83
N VAL A 724 -9.78 -33.73 -22.35
CA VAL A 724 -8.63 -33.34 -23.18
C VAL A 724 -7.90 -34.57 -23.73
N ARG A 725 -7.73 -35.61 -22.91
CA ARG A 725 -7.11 -36.88 -23.33
C ARG A 725 -7.88 -37.56 -24.46
N ASP A 726 -9.21 -37.51 -24.41
CA ASP A 726 -10.08 -38.23 -25.34
C ASP A 726 -10.32 -37.46 -26.66
N HIS A 727 -10.23 -36.12 -26.65
CA HIS A 727 -10.58 -35.27 -27.80
C HIS A 727 -9.39 -34.55 -28.47
N ASP A 728 -8.17 -34.72 -27.94
CA ASP A 728 -6.94 -34.01 -28.36
C ASP A 728 -7.02 -32.48 -28.12
N GLU A 729 -5.88 -31.78 -27.97
CA GLU A 729 -5.84 -30.33 -27.68
C GLU A 729 -6.15 -29.45 -28.92
N GLU A 730 -6.95 -29.96 -29.87
CA GLU A 730 -7.43 -29.21 -31.03
C GLU A 730 -8.40 -28.06 -30.67
N LEU A 731 -8.74 -27.90 -29.39
CA LEU A 731 -9.57 -26.80 -28.92
C LEU A 731 -8.86 -25.44 -28.97
N ILE A 732 -7.53 -25.43 -28.96
CA ILE A 732 -6.74 -24.20 -29.00
C ILE A 732 -6.49 -23.83 -30.47
N ARG A 733 -6.93 -22.62 -30.85
CA ARG A 733 -6.77 -22.10 -32.20
C ARG A 733 -6.01 -20.77 -32.15
N VAL A 734 -5.06 -20.57 -33.06
CA VAL A 734 -4.43 -19.26 -33.26
C VAL A 734 -5.33 -18.36 -34.05
N VAL A 735 -5.40 -17.12 -33.57
CA VAL A 735 -6.13 -16.04 -34.22
C VAL A 735 -5.14 -14.95 -34.58
N SER A 736 -5.38 -14.28 -35.72
CA SER A 736 -4.57 -13.12 -36.11
C SER A 736 -4.71 -11.99 -35.08
N SER A 737 -3.76 -11.06 -35.05
CA SER A 737 -3.84 -9.87 -34.18
C SER A 737 -5.11 -9.06 -34.42
N GLN A 738 -5.63 -9.04 -35.66
CA GLN A 738 -6.92 -8.43 -35.98
C GLN A 738 -8.10 -9.18 -35.35
N ALA A 739 -8.14 -10.52 -35.44
CA ALA A 739 -9.19 -11.31 -34.81
C ALA A 739 -9.14 -11.23 -33.28
N SER A 740 -7.93 -11.20 -32.70
CA SER A 740 -7.73 -10.93 -31.27
C SER A 740 -8.22 -9.54 -30.87
N ALA A 741 -7.90 -8.50 -31.64
CA ALA A 741 -8.37 -7.14 -31.41
C ALA A 741 -9.90 -7.03 -31.53
N VAL A 742 -10.52 -7.74 -32.48
CA VAL A 742 -11.98 -7.83 -32.61
C VAL A 742 -12.60 -8.52 -31.40
N GLY A 743 -12.03 -9.66 -30.94
CA GLY A 743 -12.47 -10.33 -29.72
C GLY A 743 -12.40 -9.43 -28.48
N GLN A 744 -11.32 -8.66 -28.34
CA GLN A 744 -11.16 -7.67 -27.27
C GLN A 744 -12.14 -6.48 -27.41
N ALA A 745 -12.41 -6.03 -28.64
CA ALA A 745 -13.33 -4.93 -28.90
C ALA A 745 -14.78 -5.32 -28.57
N TYR A 746 -15.24 -6.51 -28.95
CA TYR A 746 -16.57 -7.00 -28.58
C TYR A 746 -16.72 -7.20 -27.07
N GLY A 747 -15.66 -7.59 -26.35
CA GLY A 747 -15.65 -7.64 -24.89
C GLY A 747 -15.79 -6.28 -24.18
N LYS A 748 -15.68 -5.16 -24.90
CA LYS A 748 -15.98 -3.81 -24.38
C LYS A 748 -17.40 -3.33 -24.67
N TRP A 749 -18.14 -4.04 -25.51
CA TRP A 749 -19.51 -3.70 -25.95
C TRP A 749 -20.61 -4.56 -25.31
N VAL A 750 -20.25 -5.60 -24.54
CA VAL A 750 -21.19 -6.48 -23.81
C VAL A 750 -21.18 -6.17 -22.32
#